data_AF-A0A838R4B5-F1
#
_entry.id   AF-A0A838R4B5-F1
#
_cell.length_a   1.000
_cell.length_b   1.000
_cell.length_c   1.000
_cell.angle_alpha   90.00
_cell.angle_beta   90.00
_cell.angle_gamma   90.00
#
_symmetry.space_group_name_H-M   'P 1'
#
loop_
_entity.id
_entity.type
_entity.pdbx_description
1 polymer ?
#
loop_
_entity_poly.entity_id
_entity_poly.type
_entity_poly.pdbx_seq_one_letter_code
_entity_poly.pdbx_strand_id
1 'polypeptide(L)'
;MNHGVDLATGAFDGLGAYIEAPNTESLKLGAGDFAISAWVHTEEQVDDVIGDVIDMYDPAARRGITLSINSTAGGFQSQGTDRHVYFGIDDAKTGEWQDCGRPSASCNYVSESMTVFKGKLYAATTGGTNESDWRRVYRYDGGQSWTDCGQVGDGRAQGVGPLIVHNGDLYAVTWTVDWTRVKSGDYDAGRVYRYLGGTQWEECGQPSDNCTLNCIASFRGKLYVGGGPETWGVFTQEGPDQWKPSTIFPKEGPRRCFPHSMAVFNRKLFTCYPFVYAFDGHEWTYAGRPVAANLDRLQLYCFAVHQGKLCVGTWPEGRVAAYQGGEDWQDIGRVGEDGTEPNGLVVYNGKLYGGTLPRAEVCRYDGDSRWTSLRRFYSPDGWKPGVPYEATSEEVKEWVRLTGLTIYDGKLFASTGSCTSSVDDAPCDVRGKVFAMEAGKVASYDDDLGPGWKHLVAMREGDRLKLFIDGKLAATSSAFDPSDFDVSTDKSLRIGFGQTDFFAGKMSDVRIYNRALTTAAIQSLAKRSPTAAITKHASIVVGAHASRVDRFAATELQRCLTAALGWNVSISDAAPSTDGQPVFFVGSLDSEVLSVPGAPAVSEEQIAELREDGVSLKGDGETVALVGKGTRGSLNAVYHFLEQHVGVHWPEPGNERIPRLDSLRLEIDEVHNPTFCYRGVALHGPCSDEFHRRIIDWLAKNRLNSLQFSCEIYDKLRPKILGAVLDRGLSPKIGAHSRQYFYSSEAYFPLHPEHFSLVNGKRTGATQLCYSNHASVAAYADNVVDYLNAHPEISVVGLWPSDGYGFCECERCKAGSTTDVLLDYLNDVSERIHAHVPRAKVEFLSYIHYTAPPEKVKPLPYLVPTYCEYHSRNQFHPITEERASNAKCRRELESWVQQSNQATVYSYYADDVIKKFLYNPVPDVVLADLRYYQGIGVAGNSVLMMNPQSWWAHAPHMYAYARAAWNSSITLNAINDDYFTSMYGPAADAMRAHQQATRELFDGQFGHGQTGEEMLSAFRIKRFHLDQEESSRMQFAGVVDRMRRRLGDAQTASSDPYVLEKIAILDQDADLMAMIYGILSEAAGYKVDKNDARKDRIRALMARVGANDVVVKEDVRCNILKSLLPHVSSVLGSDEAARYDRVAIMPPE
;
A
#
# COMPACT_ATOMS: atom_id res chain seq x y z
N MET A 1 16.36 1.56 0.60
CA MET A 1 15.04 0.91 0.70
C MET A 1 14.06 1.93 1.22
N ASN A 2 12.90 2.09 0.58
CA ASN A 2 11.87 3.04 1.02
C ASN A 2 10.73 2.27 1.71
N HIS A 3 10.47 2.57 2.98
CA HIS A 3 9.44 1.94 3.79
C HIS A 3 8.23 2.87 3.95
N GLY A 4 7.67 3.37 2.85
CA GLY A 4 6.43 4.18 2.88
C GLY A 4 6.62 5.70 2.94
N VAL A 5 7.84 6.22 2.80
CA VAL A 5 8.10 7.66 2.64
C VAL A 5 7.60 8.11 1.28
N ASP A 6 6.84 9.22 1.25
CA ASP A 6 6.50 9.88 0.00
C ASP A 6 7.73 10.64 -0.51
N LEU A 7 8.53 9.97 -1.35
CA LEU A 7 9.76 10.53 -1.90
C LEU A 7 9.52 11.73 -2.83
N ALA A 8 8.30 11.95 -3.35
CA ALA A 8 8.00 13.08 -4.20
C ALA A 8 7.87 14.38 -3.38
N THR A 9 7.32 14.27 -2.17
CA THR A 9 7.12 15.42 -1.27
C THR A 9 8.12 15.47 -0.11
N GLY A 10 8.86 14.38 0.10
CA GLY A 10 9.74 14.17 1.25
C GLY A 10 8.97 13.91 2.54
N ALA A 11 7.69 13.52 2.48
CA ALA A 11 6.84 13.38 3.67
C ALA A 11 7.01 12.04 4.39
N PHE A 12 7.14 12.13 5.71
CA PHE A 12 7.17 11.03 6.67
C PHE A 12 5.92 11.14 7.54
N ASP A 13 5.25 10.01 7.76
CA ASP A 13 3.93 9.98 8.39
C ASP A 13 3.95 10.00 9.92
N GLY A 14 5.12 9.82 10.55
CA GLY A 14 5.27 9.67 12.00
C GLY A 14 4.76 8.34 12.56
N LEU A 15 4.37 7.38 11.73
CA LEU A 15 3.73 6.13 12.17
C LEU A 15 4.46 4.87 11.72
N GLY A 16 5.13 4.93 10.56
CA GLY A 16 5.82 3.78 9.99
C GLY A 16 6.73 4.10 8.80
N ALA A 17 6.69 5.32 8.26
CA ALA A 17 7.47 5.73 7.11
C ALA A 17 8.94 6.02 7.47
N TYR A 18 9.88 5.34 6.81
CA TYR A 18 11.31 5.64 6.89
C TYR A 18 12.09 5.15 5.66
N ILE A 19 13.34 5.59 5.51
CA ILE A 19 14.27 5.10 4.50
C ILE A 19 15.38 4.32 5.21
N GLU A 20 15.73 3.16 4.67
CA GLU A 20 16.87 2.37 5.13
C GLU A 20 17.95 2.31 4.04
N ALA A 21 19.17 2.71 4.38
CA ALA A 21 20.34 2.50 3.56
C ALA A 21 21.18 1.36 4.17
N PRO A 22 21.46 0.28 3.40
CA PRO A 22 22.21 -0.85 3.92
C PRO A 22 23.62 -0.41 4.33
N ASN A 23 24.16 -1.10 5.33
CA ASN A 23 25.53 -0.89 5.78
C ASN A 23 26.53 -1.11 4.62
N THR A 24 27.44 -0.15 4.41
CA THR A 24 28.47 -0.15 3.37
C THR A 24 29.76 0.45 3.92
N GLU A 25 30.90 0.18 3.29
CA GLU A 25 32.20 0.75 3.69
C GLU A 25 32.18 2.29 3.76
N SER A 26 31.45 2.97 2.87
CA SER A 26 31.31 4.43 2.91
C SER A 26 30.58 4.98 4.14
N LEU A 27 29.84 4.13 4.87
CA LEU A 27 29.14 4.47 6.11
C LEU A 27 29.92 4.06 7.37
N LYS A 28 31.10 3.47 7.23
CA LYS A 28 32.02 3.17 8.35
C LYS A 28 32.80 4.43 8.75
N LEU A 29 32.13 5.34 9.45
CA LEU A 29 32.67 6.66 9.79
C LEU A 29 33.82 6.63 10.81
N GLY A 30 33.98 5.54 11.56
CA GLY A 30 35.14 5.35 12.44
C GLY A 30 35.21 6.37 13.60
N ALA A 31 36.44 6.67 13.99
CA ALA A 31 36.77 7.77 14.90
C ALA A 31 37.04 9.11 14.16
N GLY A 32 36.77 9.17 12.86
CA GLY A 32 37.07 10.33 12.02
C GLY A 32 36.00 11.43 12.11
N ASP A 33 36.31 12.57 11.48
CA ASP A 33 35.35 13.66 11.30
C ASP A 33 34.26 13.25 10.31
N PHE A 34 33.04 13.70 10.55
CA PHE A 34 31.91 13.48 9.65
C PHE A 34 30.85 14.56 9.82
N ALA A 35 29.98 14.72 8.84
CA ALA A 35 28.85 15.63 8.92
C ALA A 35 27.59 15.03 8.30
N ILE A 36 26.46 15.31 8.92
CA ILE A 36 25.12 14.97 8.48
C ILE A 36 24.41 16.30 8.22
N SER A 37 23.78 16.46 7.06
CA SER A 37 23.01 17.65 6.70
C SER A 37 21.63 17.24 6.21
N ALA A 38 20.59 17.91 6.69
CA ALA A 38 19.22 17.68 6.25
C ALA A 38 18.41 18.97 6.34
N TRP A 39 17.49 19.18 5.40
CA TRP A 39 16.36 20.06 5.63
C TRP A 39 15.25 19.25 6.29
N VAL A 40 14.69 19.78 7.37
CA VAL A 40 13.57 19.17 8.10
C VAL A 40 12.40 20.15 8.18
N HIS A 41 11.18 19.65 8.07
CA HIS A 41 9.96 20.42 8.22
C HIS A 41 9.13 19.80 9.32
N THR A 42 8.82 20.57 10.35
CA THR A 42 7.88 20.18 11.42
C THR A 42 6.64 21.05 11.34
N GLU A 43 5.47 20.46 11.55
CA GLU A 43 4.21 21.20 11.54
C GLU A 43 4.10 22.15 12.75
N GLU A 44 3.30 23.21 12.61
CA GLU A 44 3.01 24.17 13.68
C GLU A 44 2.32 23.51 14.87
N GLN A 45 1.26 22.74 14.58
CA GLN A 45 0.57 21.94 15.58
C GLN A 45 1.16 20.54 15.61
N VAL A 46 1.63 20.15 16.78
CA VAL A 46 2.16 18.82 17.05
C VAL A 46 1.05 17.98 17.64
N ASP A 47 0.80 16.82 17.04
CA ASP A 47 -0.14 15.82 17.54
C ASP A 47 0.53 14.46 17.79
N ASP A 48 1.86 14.38 17.67
CA ASP A 48 2.67 13.19 17.94
C ASP A 48 4.09 13.53 18.42
N VAL A 49 4.88 12.54 18.81
CA VAL A 49 6.34 12.70 18.96
C VAL A 49 6.95 13.00 17.59
N ILE A 50 7.85 13.99 17.50
CA ILE A 50 8.44 14.37 16.21
C ILE A 50 9.42 13.31 15.72
N GLY A 51 10.18 12.67 16.60
CA GLY A 51 10.94 11.46 16.31
C GLY A 51 12.33 11.69 15.71
N ASP A 52 12.87 10.64 15.10
CA ASP A 52 14.26 10.55 14.71
C ASP A 52 14.51 10.98 13.25
N VAL A 53 15.42 11.92 13.03
CA VAL A 53 15.84 12.36 11.69
C VAL A 53 16.75 11.29 11.07
N ILE A 54 17.80 10.89 11.78
CA ILE A 54 18.78 9.89 11.35
C ILE A 54 19.20 9.02 12.54
N ASP A 55 19.30 7.72 12.31
CA ASP A 55 19.83 6.75 13.27
C ASP A 55 20.77 5.75 12.57
N MET A 56 21.95 5.58 13.14
CA MET A 56 22.88 4.50 12.80
C MET A 56 23.51 4.02 14.10
N TYR A 57 22.66 3.54 15.01
CA TYR A 57 23.03 3.16 16.37
C TYR A 57 22.79 1.68 16.60
N ASP A 58 23.78 0.99 17.15
CA ASP A 58 23.64 -0.36 17.68
C ASP A 58 23.33 -0.30 19.19
N PRO A 59 22.09 -0.60 19.59
CA PRO A 59 21.74 -0.61 21.00
C PRO A 59 22.43 -1.73 21.77
N ALA A 60 22.81 -2.85 21.15
CA ALA A 60 23.48 -3.93 21.88
C ALA A 60 24.92 -3.53 22.23
N ALA A 61 25.66 -3.00 21.25
CA ALA A 61 27.03 -2.54 21.43
C ALA A 61 27.15 -1.17 22.11
N ARG A 62 26.03 -0.42 22.21
CA ARG A 62 26.01 0.99 22.60
C ARG A 62 26.94 1.84 21.72
N ARG A 63 26.82 1.66 20.42
CA ARG A 63 27.76 2.25 19.46
C ARG A 63 27.05 2.84 18.26
N GLY A 64 27.40 4.07 17.88
CA GLY A 64 26.93 4.67 16.64
C GLY A 64 26.48 6.11 16.80
N ILE A 65 25.53 6.53 15.96
CA ILE A 65 25.09 7.92 15.81
C ILE A 65 23.56 8.01 15.94
N THR A 66 23.08 9.02 16.66
CA THR A 66 21.66 9.38 16.73
C THR A 66 21.45 10.86 16.44
N LEU A 67 20.45 11.23 15.64
CA LEU A 67 19.99 12.60 15.43
C LEU A 67 18.45 12.64 15.49
N SER A 68 17.92 13.27 16.53
CA SER A 68 16.48 13.28 16.82
C SER A 68 15.94 14.68 17.12
N ILE A 69 14.65 14.89 16.90
CA ILE A 69 13.92 16.08 17.33
C ILE A 69 12.86 15.63 18.33
N ASN A 70 12.97 16.08 19.58
CA ASN A 70 12.06 15.69 20.64
C ASN A 70 11.74 16.89 21.54
N SER A 71 10.65 16.82 22.27
CA SER A 71 10.34 17.77 23.33
C SER A 71 10.83 17.25 24.67
N THR A 72 10.82 18.13 25.67
CA THR A 72 11.09 17.75 27.04
C THR A 72 9.87 17.10 27.67
N ALA A 73 10.02 15.87 28.16
CA ALA A 73 9.08 15.22 29.07
C ALA A 73 9.86 14.43 30.12
N GLY A 74 9.60 14.70 31.39
CA GLY A 74 10.05 13.86 32.50
C GLY A 74 8.84 13.28 33.22
N GLY A 75 9.04 12.42 34.23
CA GLY A 75 8.03 12.21 35.25
C GLY A 75 6.63 11.78 34.79
N PHE A 76 5.62 12.50 35.30
CA PHE A 76 4.18 12.27 35.12
C PHE A 76 3.57 13.12 34.00
N GLN A 77 4.39 13.78 33.19
CA GLN A 77 3.92 14.74 32.18
C GLN A 77 4.22 14.29 30.75
N SER A 78 3.39 14.79 29.83
CA SER A 78 3.51 14.51 28.42
C SER A 78 4.52 15.43 27.75
N GLN A 79 4.93 15.02 26.55
CA GLN A 79 5.65 15.84 25.57
C GLN A 79 4.98 17.20 25.36
N GLY A 80 5.79 18.27 25.42
CA GLY A 80 5.39 19.62 25.03
C GLY A 80 5.42 19.84 23.51
N THR A 81 5.25 21.09 23.13
CA THR A 81 5.29 21.56 21.72
C THR A 81 6.66 22.07 21.28
N ASP A 82 7.61 22.13 22.22
CA ASP A 82 9.02 22.46 21.99
C ASP A 82 9.72 21.41 21.11
N ARG A 83 10.64 21.86 20.27
CA ARG A 83 11.32 21.01 19.27
C ARG A 83 12.83 21.07 19.48
N HIS A 84 13.33 20.37 20.50
CA HIS A 84 14.76 20.31 20.78
C HIS A 84 15.47 19.33 19.86
N VAL A 85 16.68 19.68 19.44
CA VAL A 85 17.49 18.83 18.54
C VAL A 85 18.61 18.17 19.33
N TYR A 86 18.67 16.85 19.29
CA TYR A 86 19.71 16.07 19.98
C TYR A 86 20.56 15.32 18.96
N PHE A 87 21.86 15.57 18.97
CA PHE A 87 22.83 14.84 18.16
C PHE A 87 23.85 14.14 19.06
N GLY A 88 23.88 12.82 18.97
CA GLY A 88 24.63 11.97 19.87
C GLY A 88 25.54 10.97 19.15
N ILE A 89 26.67 10.67 19.80
CA ILE A 89 27.52 9.51 19.51
C ILE A 89 27.74 8.71 20.79
N ASP A 90 27.91 7.40 20.67
CA ASP A 90 28.33 6.54 21.78
C ASP A 90 29.30 5.45 21.29
N ASP A 91 30.11 4.95 22.22
CA ASP A 91 30.95 3.75 22.11
C ASP A 91 31.08 3.11 23.50
N ALA A 92 29.91 2.83 24.08
CA ALA A 92 29.72 2.29 25.44
C ALA A 92 30.39 3.12 26.56
N LYS A 93 30.49 4.45 26.40
CA LYS A 93 31.13 5.32 27.41
C LYS A 93 30.09 5.89 28.37
N THR A 94 30.41 5.92 29.66
CA THR A 94 29.54 6.52 30.69
C THR A 94 30.39 7.35 31.63
N GLY A 95 29.97 8.59 31.84
CA GLY A 95 30.62 9.53 32.75
C GLY A 95 30.08 9.43 34.17
N GLU A 96 30.77 10.10 35.09
CA GLU A 96 30.36 10.22 36.48
C GLU A 96 29.16 11.15 36.65
N TRP A 97 28.34 10.87 37.67
CA TRP A 97 27.24 11.75 38.07
C TRP A 97 27.77 13.00 38.78
N GLN A 98 27.27 14.17 38.37
CA GLN A 98 27.57 15.47 38.94
C GLN A 98 26.40 15.94 39.79
N ASP A 99 26.68 16.43 41.01
CA ASP A 99 25.68 17.07 41.86
C ASP A 99 25.38 18.48 41.32
N CYS A 100 24.15 18.68 40.83
CA CYS A 100 23.65 19.95 40.31
C CYS A 100 22.99 20.81 41.40
N GLY A 101 23.14 20.43 42.67
CA GLY A 101 22.62 21.15 43.81
C GLY A 101 21.14 20.86 44.08
N ARG A 102 20.62 21.62 45.05
CA ARG A 102 19.23 21.54 45.52
C ARG A 102 18.53 22.84 45.12
N PRO A 103 17.46 22.81 44.29
CA PRO A 103 16.76 24.03 43.86
C PRO A 103 16.23 24.87 45.03
N SER A 104 15.66 24.22 46.06
CA SER A 104 15.15 24.87 47.26
C SER A 104 15.80 24.30 48.52
N ALA A 105 16.49 25.13 49.29
CA ALA A 105 17.15 24.68 50.52
C ALA A 105 16.16 24.19 51.61
N SER A 106 14.90 24.67 51.59
CA SER A 106 13.86 24.33 52.58
C SER A 106 12.93 23.20 52.13
N CYS A 107 13.16 22.63 50.95
CA CYS A 107 12.36 21.54 50.39
C CYS A 107 13.23 20.31 50.10
N ASN A 108 12.69 19.12 50.35
CA ASN A 108 13.33 17.84 50.09
C ASN A 108 12.70 17.11 48.88
N TYR A 109 11.88 17.80 48.08
CA TYR A 109 11.17 17.23 46.94
C TYR A 109 11.27 18.14 45.72
N VAL A 110 12.11 17.75 44.76
CA VAL A 110 12.00 18.30 43.40
C VAL A 110 10.86 17.55 42.75
N SER A 111 9.84 18.29 42.33
CA SER A 111 8.64 17.77 41.68
C SER A 111 8.98 16.85 40.51
N GLU A 112 8.04 16.01 40.10
CA GLU A 112 8.17 15.10 38.95
C GLU A 112 8.44 15.85 37.62
N SER A 113 8.40 17.19 37.64
CA SER A 113 8.65 18.02 36.48
C SER A 113 9.96 18.79 36.48
N MET A 114 10.81 18.42 35.52
CA MET A 114 11.90 19.22 35.00
C MET A 114 11.68 19.46 33.50
N THR A 115 11.64 20.72 33.07
CA THR A 115 11.26 21.11 31.70
C THR A 115 12.26 22.11 31.15
N VAL A 116 12.71 21.89 29.92
CA VAL A 116 13.56 22.86 29.21
C VAL A 116 12.68 23.90 28.54
N PHE A 117 13.03 25.16 28.71
CA PHE A 117 12.32 26.28 28.13
C PHE A 117 13.30 27.40 27.79
N LYS A 118 13.31 27.86 26.53
CA LYS A 118 14.16 28.96 26.05
C LYS A 118 15.64 28.81 26.43
N GLY A 119 16.21 27.62 26.17
CA GLY A 119 17.62 27.34 26.42
C GLY A 119 17.99 27.11 27.89
N LYS A 120 17.02 26.90 28.78
CA LYS A 120 17.25 26.75 30.23
C LYS A 120 16.39 25.64 30.83
N LEU A 121 16.96 24.94 31.81
CA LEU A 121 16.26 23.92 32.58
C LEU A 121 15.50 24.55 33.76
N TYR A 122 14.22 24.20 33.90
CA TYR A 122 13.36 24.61 34.99
C TYR A 122 12.95 23.39 35.82
N ALA A 123 12.93 23.53 37.13
CA ALA A 123 12.49 22.49 38.06
C ALA A 123 11.50 23.08 39.06
N ALA A 124 10.40 22.36 39.29
CA ALA A 124 9.41 22.74 40.29
C ALA A 124 9.70 22.03 41.62
N THR A 125 9.25 22.59 42.74
CA THR A 125 9.35 21.96 44.07
C THR A 125 8.00 21.79 44.72
N THR A 126 7.87 20.76 45.55
CA THR A 126 6.65 20.49 46.32
C THR A 126 6.90 20.63 47.80
N GLY A 127 6.18 21.55 48.44
CA GLY A 127 6.27 21.78 49.88
C GLY A 127 7.47 22.60 50.31
N GLY A 128 7.68 22.64 51.62
CA GLY A 128 8.63 23.47 52.34
C GLY A 128 8.11 23.70 53.75
N THR A 129 8.98 24.00 54.71
CA THR A 129 8.55 24.14 56.11
C THR A 129 7.51 25.25 56.31
N ASN A 130 7.58 26.31 55.49
CA ASN A 130 6.64 27.45 55.54
C ASN A 130 5.91 27.62 54.20
N GLU A 131 4.70 28.18 54.25
CA GLU A 131 3.88 28.45 53.05
C GLU A 131 4.55 29.41 52.05
N SER A 132 5.42 30.30 52.52
CA SER A 132 6.25 31.16 51.65
C SER A 132 7.21 30.37 50.75
N ASP A 133 7.46 29.10 51.06
CA ASP A 133 8.36 28.22 50.31
C ASP A 133 7.59 27.28 49.37
N TRP A 134 6.26 27.30 49.40
CA TRP A 134 5.40 26.43 48.60
C TRP A 134 5.28 26.94 47.17
N ARG A 135 4.95 26.03 46.24
CA ARG A 135 4.64 26.32 44.83
C ARG A 135 5.73 27.10 44.09
N ARG A 136 6.99 26.75 44.31
CA ARG A 136 8.13 27.44 43.68
C ARG A 136 8.65 26.72 42.45
N VAL A 137 9.11 27.50 41.49
CA VAL A 137 9.81 27.03 40.29
C VAL A 137 11.19 27.68 40.26
N TYR A 138 12.20 26.92 39.87
CA TYR A 138 13.59 27.35 39.84
C TYR A 138 14.19 27.11 38.46
N ARG A 139 15.05 28.02 38.01
CA ARG A 139 15.85 27.88 36.79
C ARG A 139 17.27 27.48 37.14
N TYR A 140 17.81 26.48 36.46
CA TYR A 140 19.20 26.07 36.62
C TYR A 140 20.16 27.05 35.93
N ASP A 141 21.17 27.52 36.66
CA ASP A 141 22.18 28.46 36.14
C ASP A 141 23.56 27.83 35.95
N GLY A 142 23.70 26.52 36.24
CA GLY A 142 24.96 25.78 36.14
C GLY A 142 25.61 25.50 37.50
N GLY A 143 26.49 24.50 37.53
CA GLY A 143 27.11 24.03 38.78
C GLY A 143 26.06 23.56 39.77
N GLN A 144 26.00 24.17 40.95
CA GLN A 144 24.98 23.91 41.98
C GLN A 144 23.98 25.08 42.16
N SER A 145 23.96 26.02 41.20
CA SER A 145 23.21 27.27 41.32
C SER A 145 21.84 27.21 40.65
N TRP A 146 20.84 27.71 41.37
CA TRP A 146 19.44 27.80 40.93
C TRP A 146 18.89 29.20 41.23
N THR A 147 18.25 29.81 40.25
CA THR A 147 17.51 31.07 40.41
C THR A 147 16.04 30.78 40.70
N ASP A 148 15.51 31.38 41.75
CA ASP A 148 14.08 31.36 42.09
C ASP A 148 13.25 32.14 41.06
N CYS A 149 12.32 31.46 40.39
CA CYS A 149 11.38 32.02 39.42
C CYS A 149 10.02 32.38 40.03
N GLY A 150 9.98 32.56 41.35
CA GLY A 150 8.82 33.03 42.08
C GLY A 150 7.88 31.92 42.54
N GLN A 151 6.90 32.33 43.35
CA GLN A 151 5.81 31.49 43.81
C GLN A 151 4.67 31.51 42.78
N VAL A 152 4.16 30.34 42.41
CA VAL A 152 3.12 30.16 41.41
C VAL A 152 1.74 30.33 42.07
N GLY A 153 1.05 31.41 41.68
CA GLY A 153 -0.26 31.78 42.22
C GLY A 153 -0.23 32.26 43.67
N ASP A 154 -1.40 32.53 44.25
CA ASP A 154 -1.60 32.98 45.64
C ASP A 154 -2.40 31.98 46.51
N GLY A 155 -2.99 30.95 45.92
CA GLY A 155 -3.77 29.92 46.63
C GLY A 155 -2.95 28.93 47.47
N ARG A 156 -3.61 28.22 48.38
CA ARG A 156 -3.02 27.32 49.38
C ARG A 156 -2.76 25.90 48.85
N ALA A 157 -2.11 25.77 47.70
CA ALA A 157 -1.54 24.50 47.26
C ALA A 157 -0.09 24.35 47.74
N GLN A 158 0.39 23.12 47.96
CA GLN A 158 1.73 22.91 48.53
C GLN A 158 2.86 22.96 47.52
N GLY A 159 2.59 22.64 46.26
CA GLY A 159 3.64 22.50 45.25
C GLY A 159 3.19 22.88 43.86
N VAL A 160 4.15 22.84 42.95
CA VAL A 160 3.92 22.81 41.51
C VAL A 160 4.24 21.40 41.04
N GLY A 161 3.30 20.77 40.37
CA GLY A 161 3.45 19.44 39.82
C GLY A 161 4.01 19.51 38.40
N PRO A 162 3.19 19.20 37.38
CA PRO A 162 3.61 19.27 35.98
C PRO A 162 4.00 20.67 35.49
N LEU A 163 5.10 20.73 34.74
CA LEU A 163 5.53 21.83 33.90
C LEU A 163 5.53 21.38 32.42
N ILE A 164 5.06 22.22 31.50
CA ILE A 164 5.04 21.89 30.06
C ILE A 164 5.24 23.14 29.21
N VAL A 165 5.88 22.99 28.06
CA VAL A 165 5.89 24.02 27.03
C VAL A 165 4.73 23.80 26.07
N HIS A 166 3.82 24.77 26.00
CA HIS A 166 2.66 24.74 25.11
C HIS A 166 2.62 26.01 24.28
N ASN A 167 2.69 25.86 22.96
CA ASN A 167 2.68 26.94 21.98
C ASN A 167 3.69 28.06 22.30
N GLY A 168 4.90 27.68 22.71
CA GLY A 168 6.02 28.61 22.97
C GLY A 168 6.04 29.26 24.37
N ASP A 169 5.09 28.93 25.24
CA ASP A 169 5.03 29.42 26.62
C ASP A 169 5.18 28.27 27.63
N LEU A 170 5.80 28.56 28.78
CA LEU A 170 5.94 27.61 29.89
C LEU A 170 4.70 27.67 30.79
N TYR A 171 4.08 26.53 31.02
CA TYR A 171 2.93 26.37 31.91
C TYR A 171 3.30 25.55 33.14
N ALA A 172 2.66 25.86 34.26
CA ALA A 172 2.79 25.18 35.53
C ALA A 172 1.41 24.83 36.08
N VAL A 173 1.31 23.67 36.73
CA VAL A 173 0.08 23.25 37.43
C VAL A 173 0.35 23.19 38.92
N THR A 174 -0.44 23.91 39.72
CA THR A 174 -0.35 23.82 41.18
C THR A 174 -1.09 22.58 41.68
N TRP A 175 -0.53 21.95 42.72
CA TRP A 175 -1.08 20.72 43.30
C TRP A 175 -0.66 20.52 44.77
N THR A 176 -1.25 19.53 45.43
CA THR A 176 -0.90 19.12 46.79
C THR A 176 -0.77 17.60 46.87
N VAL A 177 0.47 17.09 46.83
CA VAL A 177 0.76 15.64 46.83
C VAL A 177 1.45 15.14 48.09
N ASP A 178 1.43 15.90 49.19
CA ASP A 178 1.85 15.36 50.49
C ASP A 178 0.83 14.32 50.97
N TRP A 179 1.14 13.06 50.73
CA TRP A 179 0.26 11.93 51.02
C TRP A 179 -0.01 11.74 52.52
N THR A 180 0.79 12.38 53.39
CA THR A 180 0.58 12.34 54.84
C THR A 180 -0.53 13.30 55.28
N ARG A 181 -0.86 14.33 54.48
CA ARG A 181 -1.76 15.42 54.89
C ARG A 181 -2.81 15.83 53.86
N VAL A 182 -2.71 15.43 52.60
CA VAL A 182 -3.58 15.90 51.50
C VAL A 182 -5.08 15.75 51.77
N LYS A 183 -5.50 14.74 52.55
CA LYS A 183 -6.91 14.49 52.90
C LYS A 183 -7.41 15.25 54.13
N SER A 184 -6.50 15.82 54.92
CA SER A 184 -6.82 16.47 56.21
C SER A 184 -6.43 17.94 56.25
N GLY A 185 -5.62 18.40 55.29
CA GLY A 185 -5.25 19.80 55.18
C GLY A 185 -6.28 20.59 54.38
N ASP A 186 -6.44 21.85 54.78
CA ASP A 186 -7.32 22.82 54.14
C ASP A 186 -6.58 23.46 52.95
N TYR A 187 -6.54 22.74 51.83
CA TYR A 187 -5.80 23.09 50.62
C TYR A 187 -6.73 23.46 49.46
N ASP A 188 -6.27 24.40 48.63
CA ASP A 188 -7.01 24.82 47.43
C ASP A 188 -6.92 23.81 46.29
N ALA A 189 -7.92 23.84 45.41
CA ALA A 189 -7.91 23.12 44.15
C ALA A 189 -6.75 23.59 43.25
N GLY A 190 -6.18 22.66 42.48
CA GLY A 190 -5.10 22.94 41.55
C GLY A 190 -5.53 23.87 40.41
N ARG A 191 -4.62 24.74 39.99
CA ARG A 191 -4.82 25.74 38.94
C ARG A 191 -3.66 25.71 37.95
N VAL A 192 -3.93 26.18 36.73
CA VAL A 192 -2.92 26.27 35.67
C VAL A 192 -2.41 27.71 35.58
N TYR A 193 -1.11 27.87 35.43
CA TYR A 193 -0.47 29.18 35.31
C TYR A 193 0.49 29.21 34.13
N ARG A 194 0.59 30.37 33.47
CA ARG A 194 1.56 30.66 32.43
C ARG A 194 2.69 31.54 32.98
N TYR A 195 3.92 31.21 32.65
CA TYR A 195 5.09 31.97 33.07
C TYR A 195 5.26 33.24 32.25
N LEU A 196 5.36 34.40 32.92
CA LEU A 196 5.57 35.70 32.26
C LEU A 196 7.04 36.14 32.27
N GLY A 197 7.91 35.43 33.00
CA GLY A 197 9.32 35.77 33.17
C GLY A 197 9.66 36.35 34.54
N GLY A 198 10.94 36.28 34.91
CA GLY A 198 11.44 36.71 36.22
C GLY A 198 10.82 35.88 37.35
N THR A 199 9.92 36.50 38.10
CA THR A 199 9.19 35.87 39.22
C THR A 199 7.67 35.88 39.02
N GLN A 200 7.20 36.18 37.81
CA GLN A 200 5.80 36.49 37.52
C GLN A 200 5.09 35.33 36.80
N TRP A 201 3.86 35.05 37.23
CA TRP A 201 2.99 34.00 36.71
C TRP A 201 1.58 34.55 36.52
N GLU A 202 0.93 34.16 35.42
CA GLU A 202 -0.45 34.52 35.09
C GLU A 202 -1.35 33.30 35.26
N GLU A 203 -2.52 33.46 35.87
CA GLU A 203 -3.47 32.36 36.00
C GLU A 203 -4.21 32.08 34.70
N CYS A 204 -4.32 30.80 34.34
CA CYS A 204 -5.02 30.28 33.16
C CYS A 204 -6.24 29.43 33.53
N GLY A 205 -6.80 29.64 34.72
CA GLY A 205 -8.02 29.02 35.21
C GLY A 205 -7.82 27.73 36.01
N GLN A 206 -8.96 27.18 36.44
CA GLN A 206 -9.06 26.03 37.33
C GLN A 206 -9.69 24.84 36.56
N PRO A 207 -8.93 23.79 36.21
CA PRO A 207 -9.45 22.67 35.43
C PRO A 207 -10.55 21.86 36.12
N SER A 208 -10.49 21.72 37.45
CA SER A 208 -11.45 20.94 38.25
C SER A 208 -11.40 21.36 39.72
N ASP A 209 -12.20 20.71 40.56
CA ASP A 209 -12.21 20.88 42.02
C ASP A 209 -11.10 20.08 42.75
N ASN A 210 -10.23 19.40 42.02
CA ASN A 210 -9.20 18.54 42.62
C ASN A 210 -7.98 19.32 43.12
N CYS A 211 -7.49 18.97 44.30
CA CYS A 211 -6.21 19.47 44.84
C CYS A 211 -4.97 18.80 44.19
N THR A 212 -5.16 17.72 43.44
CA THR A 212 -4.11 16.87 42.85
C THR A 212 -4.34 16.72 41.36
N LEU A 213 -3.75 17.65 40.60
CA LEU A 213 -3.68 17.61 39.14
C LEU A 213 -2.31 17.06 38.74
N ASN A 214 -2.26 15.77 38.41
CA ASN A 214 -1.02 14.98 38.35
C ASN A 214 -0.28 15.08 37.03
N CYS A 215 -0.99 15.34 35.93
CA CYS A 215 -0.43 15.30 34.59
C CYS A 215 -0.97 16.43 33.72
N ILE A 216 -0.14 16.90 32.80
CA ILE A 216 -0.50 17.90 31.78
C ILE A 216 0.04 17.44 30.42
N ALA A 217 -0.68 17.75 29.35
CA ALA A 217 -0.29 17.44 27.98
C ALA A 217 -0.73 18.53 27.00
N SER A 218 0.05 18.71 25.95
CA SER A 218 -0.35 19.48 24.77
C SER A 218 -0.73 18.50 23.66
N PHE A 219 -1.96 18.60 23.16
CA PHE A 219 -2.43 17.73 22.08
C PHE A 219 -3.33 18.52 21.13
N ARG A 220 -3.00 18.54 19.84
CA ARG A 220 -3.75 19.25 18.78
C ARG A 220 -4.05 20.71 19.13
N GLY A 221 -3.03 21.40 19.64
CA GLY A 221 -3.10 22.83 19.98
C GLY A 221 -3.91 23.15 21.25
N LYS A 222 -4.26 22.17 22.07
CA LYS A 222 -4.95 22.39 23.36
C LYS A 222 -4.18 21.79 24.53
N LEU A 223 -4.35 22.40 25.70
CA LEU A 223 -3.91 21.84 26.96
C LEU A 223 -4.94 20.86 27.53
N TYR A 224 -4.44 19.72 28.00
CA TYR A 224 -5.17 18.72 28.76
C TYR A 224 -4.52 18.57 30.12
N VAL A 225 -5.32 18.49 31.18
CA VAL A 225 -4.87 18.30 32.56
C VAL A 225 -5.65 17.15 33.18
N GLY A 226 -4.96 16.21 33.82
CA GLY A 226 -5.56 15.06 34.48
C GLY A 226 -5.36 15.08 36.00
N GLY A 227 -6.35 14.62 36.76
CA GLY A 227 -6.30 14.62 38.23
C GLY A 227 -7.50 14.00 38.93
N GLY A 228 -7.52 14.10 40.27
CA GLY A 228 -8.38 13.35 41.23
C GLY A 228 -7.72 13.36 42.62
N PRO A 229 -8.42 13.31 43.78
CA PRO A 229 -9.17 12.10 44.14
C PRO A 229 -10.69 12.29 44.21
N GLU A 230 -11.17 13.53 44.21
CA GLU A 230 -12.61 13.82 44.32
C GLU A 230 -13.32 13.64 42.99
N THR A 231 -12.73 14.10 41.89
CA THR A 231 -13.25 13.88 40.55
C THR A 231 -12.15 13.30 39.67
N TRP A 232 -12.25 12.03 39.26
CA TRP A 232 -11.24 11.40 38.41
C TRP A 232 -11.52 11.73 36.95
N GLY A 233 -10.66 12.54 36.31
CA GLY A 233 -10.95 12.98 34.95
C GLY A 233 -9.79 13.67 34.26
N VAL A 234 -9.96 13.84 32.95
CA VAL A 234 -9.11 14.68 32.10
C VAL A 234 -9.93 15.87 31.64
N PHE A 235 -9.35 17.06 31.78
CA PHE A 235 -9.98 18.35 31.52
C PHE A 235 -9.22 19.07 30.40
N THR A 236 -9.93 19.68 29.47
CA THR A 236 -9.36 20.40 28.32
C THR A 236 -9.68 21.87 28.41
N GLN A 237 -8.73 22.70 27.99
CA GLN A 237 -8.92 24.14 27.87
C GLN A 237 -9.78 24.48 26.64
N GLU A 238 -10.76 25.38 26.79
CA GLU A 238 -11.60 25.91 25.70
C GLU A 238 -11.37 27.40 25.42
N GLY A 239 -10.93 28.14 26.43
CA GLY A 239 -10.55 29.55 26.35
C GLY A 239 -9.40 29.84 27.32
N PRO A 240 -8.86 31.07 27.36
CA PRO A 240 -7.66 31.40 28.13
C PRO A 240 -7.74 30.99 29.62
N ASP A 241 -8.92 31.06 30.22
CA ASP A 241 -9.21 30.74 31.61
C ASP A 241 -10.36 29.71 31.78
N GLN A 242 -10.83 29.11 30.67
CA GLN A 242 -12.02 28.24 30.65
C GLN A 242 -11.65 26.79 30.40
N TRP A 243 -12.18 25.91 31.24
CA TRP A 243 -11.93 24.47 31.22
C TRP A 243 -13.23 23.69 31.22
N LYS A 244 -13.22 22.53 30.55
CA LYS A 244 -14.29 21.55 30.64
C LYS A 244 -13.74 20.13 30.80
N PRO A 245 -14.54 19.20 31.34
CA PRO A 245 -14.21 17.78 31.26
C PRO A 245 -14.10 17.33 29.79
N SER A 246 -12.96 16.73 29.43
CA SER A 246 -12.86 15.88 28.24
C SER A 246 -13.47 14.51 28.54
N THR A 247 -13.21 13.98 29.73
CA THR A 247 -13.87 12.77 30.25
C THR A 247 -13.81 12.73 31.77
N ILE A 248 -14.80 12.11 32.39
CA ILE A 248 -14.82 11.76 33.81
C ILE A 248 -14.84 10.24 33.91
N PHE A 249 -13.85 9.68 34.59
CA PHE A 249 -13.69 8.25 34.78
C PHE A 249 -14.40 7.78 36.06
N PRO A 250 -14.92 6.54 36.07
CA PRO A 250 -15.45 5.96 37.31
C PRO A 250 -14.32 5.73 38.32
N LYS A 251 -14.62 5.80 39.62
CA LYS A 251 -13.66 5.49 40.70
C LYS A 251 -13.56 4.00 41.00
N GLU A 252 -14.59 3.24 40.65
CA GLU A 252 -14.74 1.82 40.96
C GLU A 252 -15.04 1.00 39.71
N GLY A 253 -14.86 -0.32 39.81
CA GLY A 253 -15.13 -1.25 38.72
C GLY A 253 -14.02 -1.34 37.66
N PRO A 254 -14.24 -2.16 36.61
CA PRO A 254 -13.20 -2.56 35.66
C PRO A 254 -12.78 -1.45 34.68
N ARG A 255 -13.48 -0.32 34.68
CA ARG A 255 -13.21 0.85 33.82
C ARG A 255 -12.69 2.06 34.60
N ARG A 256 -12.29 1.86 35.86
CA ARG A 256 -11.77 2.95 36.69
C ARG A 256 -10.45 3.48 36.13
N CYS A 257 -10.27 4.80 36.14
CA CYS A 257 -9.01 5.41 35.77
C CYS A 257 -8.80 6.71 36.56
N PHE A 258 -7.69 6.83 37.28
CA PHE A 258 -7.26 8.03 37.95
C PHE A 258 -6.05 8.60 37.19
N PRO A 259 -6.21 9.62 36.34
CA PRO A 259 -5.14 10.12 35.46
C PRO A 259 -3.88 10.53 36.24
N HIS A 260 -2.87 9.66 36.20
CA HIS A 260 -1.57 9.91 36.84
C HIS A 260 -0.56 10.48 35.86
N SER A 261 -0.57 10.00 34.62
CA SER A 261 0.37 10.38 33.57
C SER A 261 -0.36 10.62 32.26
N MET A 262 0.28 11.37 31.36
CA MET A 262 -0.16 11.50 29.97
C MET A 262 1.03 11.43 29.01
N ALA A 263 0.77 10.96 27.80
CA ALA A 263 1.72 11.01 26.68
C ALA A 263 0.98 11.13 25.36
N VAL A 264 1.63 11.72 24.36
CA VAL A 264 1.16 11.69 22.99
C VAL A 264 1.93 10.61 22.24
N PHE A 265 1.20 9.77 21.51
CA PHE A 265 1.78 8.70 20.69
C PHE A 265 0.81 8.30 19.58
N ASN A 266 1.31 8.10 18.35
CA ASN A 266 0.52 7.68 17.19
C ASN A 266 -0.77 8.52 17.01
N ARG A 267 -0.61 9.83 17.11
CA ARG A 267 -1.68 10.85 16.99
C ARG A 267 -2.82 10.71 18.00
N LYS A 268 -2.55 10.13 19.16
CA LYS A 268 -3.48 9.95 20.28
C LYS A 268 -2.87 10.46 21.57
N LEU A 269 -3.74 10.93 22.47
CA LEU A 269 -3.38 11.28 23.84
C LEU A 269 -3.69 10.09 24.76
N PHE A 270 -2.68 9.57 25.44
CA PHE A 270 -2.80 8.49 26.41
C PHE A 270 -2.88 9.03 27.82
N THR A 271 -3.62 8.35 28.69
CA THR A 271 -3.56 8.53 30.15
C THR A 271 -3.67 7.19 30.86
N CYS A 272 -3.31 7.13 32.13
CA CYS A 272 -3.26 5.87 32.86
C CYS A 272 -3.50 5.93 34.37
N TYR A 273 -3.84 4.74 34.90
CA TYR A 273 -3.86 4.21 36.28
C TYR A 273 -5.26 3.76 36.72
N PRO A 274 -5.52 2.47 37.03
CA PRO A 274 -4.65 1.28 36.85
C PRO A 274 -4.61 0.75 35.43
N PHE A 275 -5.47 1.27 34.56
CA PHE A 275 -5.54 0.90 33.16
C PHE A 275 -5.13 2.06 32.27
N VAL A 276 -4.82 1.77 31.02
CA VAL A 276 -4.47 2.79 30.03
C VAL A 276 -5.70 3.12 29.18
N TYR A 277 -5.87 4.41 28.89
CA TYR A 277 -6.87 4.91 27.96
C TYR A 277 -6.20 5.77 26.89
N ALA A 278 -6.74 5.76 25.68
CA ALA A 278 -6.27 6.53 24.54
C ALA A 278 -7.40 7.40 23.99
N PHE A 279 -7.08 8.65 23.69
CA PHE A 279 -8.00 9.65 23.13
C PHE A 279 -7.56 10.03 21.73
N ASP A 280 -8.44 9.86 20.75
CA ASP A 280 -8.17 10.14 19.34
C ASP A 280 -8.54 11.58 18.90
N GLY A 281 -9.01 12.40 19.85
CA GLY A 281 -9.57 13.73 19.62
C GLY A 281 -11.09 13.79 19.72
N HIS A 282 -11.76 12.64 19.69
CA HIS A 282 -13.22 12.51 19.75
C HIS A 282 -13.66 11.64 20.93
N GLU A 283 -13.04 10.47 21.12
CA GLU A 283 -13.45 9.50 22.15
C GLU A 283 -12.28 8.91 22.92
N TRP A 284 -12.52 8.65 24.21
CA TRP A 284 -11.60 7.92 25.08
C TRP A 284 -11.89 6.43 24.99
N THR A 285 -10.92 5.67 24.50
CA THR A 285 -10.98 4.22 24.35
C THR A 285 -10.05 3.54 25.34
N TYR A 286 -10.46 2.39 25.85
CA TYR A 286 -9.62 1.60 26.74
C TYR A 286 -8.49 0.95 25.93
N ALA A 287 -7.26 1.16 26.37
CA ALA A 287 -6.04 0.69 25.71
C ALA A 287 -5.36 -0.43 26.49
N GLY A 288 -6.10 -1.15 27.34
CA GLY A 288 -5.62 -2.36 27.97
C GLY A 288 -4.93 -2.18 29.31
N ARG A 289 -4.32 -3.29 29.73
CA ARG A 289 -3.68 -3.46 31.03
C ARG A 289 -2.20 -3.82 30.83
N PRO A 290 -1.26 -2.96 31.23
CA PRO A 290 0.15 -3.15 30.88
C PRO A 290 0.84 -4.39 31.47
N VAL A 291 0.47 -4.80 32.68
CA VAL A 291 1.11 -5.94 33.38
C VAL A 291 0.09 -6.76 34.18
N ALA A 292 0.34 -8.07 34.28
CA ALA A 292 -0.45 -9.03 35.05
C ALA A 292 -0.13 -8.97 36.56
N ALA A 293 -0.47 -7.86 37.22
CA ALA A 293 -0.27 -7.64 38.67
C ALA A 293 -1.54 -7.87 39.53
N ASN A 294 -1.54 -7.48 40.80
CA ASN A 294 -2.76 -7.37 41.58
C ASN A 294 -3.50 -6.04 41.24
N LEU A 295 -4.75 -6.13 40.75
CA LEU A 295 -5.53 -4.96 40.29
C LEU A 295 -5.90 -3.96 41.38
N ASP A 296 -5.96 -4.40 42.64
CA ASP A 296 -6.23 -3.52 43.77
C ASP A 296 -5.01 -2.68 44.17
N ARG A 297 -3.85 -2.99 43.56
CA ARG A 297 -2.55 -2.43 43.93
C ARG A 297 -1.79 -1.81 42.76
N LEU A 298 -2.16 -2.12 41.52
CA LEU A 298 -1.44 -1.69 40.33
C LEU A 298 -1.58 -0.17 40.11
N GLN A 299 -0.45 0.55 40.06
CA GLN A 299 -0.40 1.96 39.63
C GLN A 299 0.47 2.14 38.39
N LEU A 300 0.18 3.17 37.59
CA LEU A 300 0.89 3.52 36.36
C LEU A 300 1.29 5.01 36.41
N TYR A 301 2.54 5.34 36.09
CA TYR A 301 3.12 6.63 36.49
C TYR A 301 3.80 7.44 35.39
N CYS A 302 4.59 6.82 34.52
CA CYS A 302 5.37 7.53 33.52
C CYS A 302 5.28 6.85 32.17
N PHE A 303 5.33 7.66 31.12
CA PHE A 303 5.36 7.21 29.73
C PHE A 303 6.65 7.67 29.04
N ALA A 304 7.12 6.90 28.07
CA ALA A 304 8.11 7.33 27.10
C ALA A 304 7.93 6.56 25.79
N VAL A 305 8.25 7.18 24.65
CA VAL A 305 8.29 6.46 23.37
C VAL A 305 9.72 5.98 23.13
N HIS A 306 9.89 4.69 22.88
CA HIS A 306 11.18 4.06 22.62
C HIS A 306 11.03 3.06 21.48
N GLN A 307 11.83 3.23 20.43
CA GLN A 307 11.83 2.42 19.21
C GLN A 307 10.42 2.25 18.61
N GLY A 308 9.65 3.35 18.53
CA GLY A 308 8.30 3.36 17.96
C GLY A 308 7.25 2.66 18.82
N LYS A 309 7.50 2.52 20.13
CA LYS A 309 6.61 1.88 21.10
C LYS A 309 6.42 2.75 22.33
N LEU A 310 5.17 3.01 22.71
CA LEU A 310 4.84 3.65 23.97
C LEU A 310 5.13 2.71 25.15
N CYS A 311 6.02 3.11 26.03
CA CYS A 311 6.40 2.39 27.24
C CYS A 311 5.75 3.03 28.46
N VAL A 312 5.36 2.23 29.46
CA VAL A 312 4.76 2.71 30.72
C VAL A 312 5.37 2.05 31.95
N GLY A 313 5.69 2.85 32.97
CA GLY A 313 6.20 2.39 34.27
C GLY A 313 5.10 2.03 35.27
N THR A 314 5.34 1.00 36.09
CA THR A 314 4.33 0.39 36.98
C THR A 314 4.77 0.28 38.44
N TRP A 315 3.81 0.27 39.36
CA TRP A 315 3.99 -0.05 40.78
C TRP A 315 2.98 -1.10 41.23
N PRO A 316 3.31 -1.99 42.21
CA PRO A 316 4.48 -1.98 43.10
C PRO A 316 5.73 -2.71 42.60
N GLU A 317 5.66 -3.34 41.43
CA GLU A 317 6.70 -4.28 41.00
C GLU A 317 7.88 -3.62 40.29
N GLY A 318 7.85 -2.31 40.03
CA GLY A 318 8.96 -1.65 39.35
C GLY A 318 9.07 -1.97 37.86
N ARG A 319 8.03 -2.54 37.24
CA ARG A 319 8.07 -3.04 35.85
C ARG A 319 7.78 -1.96 34.83
N VAL A 320 8.30 -2.13 33.62
CA VAL A 320 7.97 -1.31 32.44
C VAL A 320 7.36 -2.20 31.38
N ALA A 321 6.30 -1.74 30.72
CA ALA A 321 5.67 -2.46 29.62
C ALA A 321 5.56 -1.60 28.35
N ALA A 322 5.72 -2.21 27.19
CA ALA A 322 5.65 -1.58 25.87
C ALA A 322 4.34 -1.94 25.15
N TYR A 323 3.66 -0.93 24.61
CA TYR A 323 2.37 -1.07 23.94
C TYR A 323 2.49 -1.76 22.59
N GLN A 324 1.66 -2.77 22.34
CA GLN A 324 1.66 -3.55 21.10
C GLN A 324 0.52 -3.20 20.14
N GLY A 325 -0.46 -2.41 20.60
CA GLY A 325 -1.65 -2.03 19.85
C GLY A 325 -2.92 -2.62 20.46
N GLY A 326 -4.06 -1.98 20.21
CA GLY A 326 -5.34 -2.38 20.81
C GLY A 326 -5.29 -2.32 22.34
N GLU A 327 -5.38 -3.48 22.99
CA GLU A 327 -5.31 -3.63 24.45
C GLU A 327 -4.03 -4.38 24.90
N ASP A 328 -3.13 -4.69 23.97
CA ASP A 328 -1.97 -5.56 24.20
C ASP A 328 -0.72 -4.80 24.64
N TRP A 329 -0.01 -5.37 25.62
CA TRP A 329 1.22 -4.83 26.20
C TRP A 329 2.23 -5.95 26.44
N GLN A 330 3.51 -5.62 26.28
CA GLN A 330 4.62 -6.52 26.52
C GLN A 330 5.44 -6.01 27.69
N ASP A 331 5.62 -6.84 28.72
CA ASP A 331 6.55 -6.56 29.82
C ASP A 331 8.01 -6.58 29.33
N ILE A 332 8.73 -5.48 29.56
CA ILE A 332 10.14 -5.30 29.19
C ILE A 332 11.05 -5.23 30.43
N GLY A 333 10.59 -5.75 31.56
CA GLY A 333 11.41 -6.02 32.74
C GLY A 333 11.28 -5.00 33.86
N ARG A 334 12.00 -5.29 34.95
CA ARG A 334 11.99 -4.51 36.19
C ARG A 334 13.15 -3.51 36.21
N VAL A 335 12.84 -2.25 36.51
CA VAL A 335 13.80 -1.17 36.71
C VAL A 335 14.37 -1.30 38.12
N GLY A 336 15.64 -1.67 38.24
CA GLY A 336 16.30 -1.90 39.52
C GLY A 336 15.96 -3.26 40.13
N GLU A 337 16.89 -3.84 40.88
CA GLU A 337 16.71 -5.16 41.51
C GLU A 337 15.58 -5.14 42.55
N ASP A 338 15.56 -4.10 43.39
CA ASP A 338 14.56 -3.83 44.42
C ASP A 338 13.70 -2.61 44.09
N GLY A 339 13.72 -2.14 42.84
CA GLY A 339 12.93 -1.01 42.39
C GLY A 339 11.43 -1.32 42.35
N THR A 340 10.59 -0.36 42.71
CA THR A 340 9.15 -0.59 42.90
C THR A 340 8.26 0.36 42.11
N GLU A 341 8.75 1.57 41.79
CA GLU A 341 7.97 2.62 41.13
C GLU A 341 8.83 3.38 40.13
N PRO A 342 8.81 3.05 38.83
CA PRO A 342 9.44 3.84 37.80
C PRO A 342 8.64 5.13 37.66
N ASN A 343 9.26 6.23 38.04
CA ASN A 343 8.65 7.56 38.08
C ASN A 343 9.05 8.42 36.89
N GLY A 344 10.20 8.13 36.25
CA GLY A 344 10.63 8.80 35.04
C GLY A 344 11.18 7.79 34.03
N LEU A 345 10.82 7.99 32.77
CA LEU A 345 11.38 7.28 31.61
C LEU A 345 11.84 8.32 30.59
N VAL A 346 13.00 8.10 29.97
CA VAL A 346 13.49 8.97 28.88
C VAL A 346 14.42 8.21 27.95
N VAL A 347 14.36 8.49 26.66
CA VAL A 347 15.35 8.01 25.69
C VAL A 347 16.48 9.03 25.58
N TYR A 348 17.69 8.66 25.98
CA TYR A 348 18.87 9.51 25.94
C TYR A 348 20.01 8.82 25.19
N ASN A 349 20.55 9.49 24.16
CA ASN A 349 21.66 8.99 23.33
C ASN A 349 21.51 7.51 22.92
N GLY A 350 20.31 7.18 22.44
CA GLY A 350 19.97 5.87 21.87
C GLY A 350 19.51 4.78 22.85
N LYS A 351 19.35 5.11 24.13
CA LYS A 351 18.93 4.14 25.16
C LYS A 351 17.78 4.65 26.01
N LEU A 352 16.88 3.76 26.39
CA LEU A 352 15.84 4.04 27.39
C LEU A 352 16.43 3.97 28.81
N TYR A 353 16.19 5.01 29.60
CA TYR A 353 16.56 5.11 31.00
C TYR A 353 15.31 5.19 31.87
N GLY A 354 15.39 4.59 33.06
CA GLY A 354 14.31 4.53 34.02
C GLY A 354 14.79 4.89 35.41
N GLY A 355 13.99 5.70 36.10
CA GLY A 355 14.23 6.16 37.46
C GLY A 355 13.26 5.53 38.44
N THR A 356 13.75 4.88 39.49
CA THR A 356 12.89 4.12 40.41
C THR A 356 13.14 4.43 41.89
N LEU A 357 12.09 4.28 42.70
CA LEU A 357 12.20 4.19 44.16
C LEU A 357 12.44 2.73 44.57
N PRO A 358 13.00 2.43 45.76
CA PRO A 358 13.16 3.30 46.94
C PRO A 358 14.54 3.93 47.11
N ARG A 359 15.45 3.71 46.15
CA ARG A 359 16.86 4.11 46.24
C ARG A 359 17.22 5.38 45.48
N ALA A 360 16.25 6.01 44.84
CA ALA A 360 16.47 6.89 43.70
C ALA A 360 17.50 6.25 42.75
N GLU A 361 17.14 5.11 42.18
CA GLU A 361 18.03 4.35 41.30
C GLU A 361 17.76 4.71 39.83
N VAL A 362 18.82 5.00 39.08
CA VAL A 362 18.76 5.16 37.62
C VAL A 362 19.28 3.89 36.97
N CYS A 363 18.48 3.31 36.10
CA CYS A 363 18.83 2.15 35.29
C CYS A 363 18.73 2.46 33.80
N ARG A 364 19.49 1.72 32.99
CA ARG A 364 19.42 1.72 31.53
C ARG A 364 18.85 0.39 31.03
N TYR A 365 17.95 0.44 30.04
CA TYR A 365 17.46 -0.76 29.37
C TYR A 365 18.46 -1.30 28.35
N ASP A 366 18.82 -2.58 28.47
CA ASP A 366 19.83 -3.25 27.63
C ASP A 366 19.26 -4.42 26.82
N GLY A 367 17.96 -4.40 26.53
CA GLY A 367 17.25 -5.45 25.80
C GLY A 367 16.92 -6.66 26.67
N ASP A 368 16.11 -7.59 26.13
CA ASP A 368 15.76 -8.88 26.75
C ASP A 368 15.35 -8.76 28.22
N SER A 369 14.49 -7.79 28.53
CA SER A 369 13.98 -7.50 29.88
C SER A 369 15.04 -7.09 30.91
N ARG A 370 16.27 -6.79 30.49
CA ARG A 370 17.40 -6.45 31.37
C ARG A 370 17.55 -4.94 31.55
N TRP A 371 17.60 -4.52 32.81
CA TRP A 371 17.88 -3.14 33.23
C TRP A 371 19.18 -3.08 34.05
N THR A 372 20.17 -2.34 33.57
CA THR A 372 21.46 -2.17 34.23
C THR A 372 21.44 -0.96 35.13
N SER A 373 21.68 -1.17 36.43
CA SER A 373 21.86 -0.09 37.42
C SER A 373 23.09 0.75 37.09
N LEU A 374 22.90 2.07 37.04
CA LEU A 374 23.98 3.04 36.83
C LEU A 374 24.34 3.75 38.12
N ARG A 375 23.32 4.11 38.92
CA ARG A 375 23.52 4.80 40.19
C ARG A 375 22.34 4.59 41.12
N ARG A 376 22.63 4.26 42.37
CA ARG A 376 21.72 4.35 43.51
C ARG A 376 22.11 5.59 44.31
N PHE A 377 21.29 6.65 44.31
CA PHE A 377 21.61 7.86 45.08
C PHE A 377 21.45 7.64 46.58
N TYR A 378 20.60 6.71 47.00
CA TYR A 378 20.40 6.33 48.38
C TYR A 378 20.55 4.81 48.57
N SER A 379 21.65 4.40 49.23
CA SER A 379 21.91 3.00 49.55
C SER A 379 22.93 2.85 50.68
N PRO A 380 22.59 3.24 51.93
CA PRO A 380 23.50 3.06 53.07
C PRO A 380 23.93 1.59 53.24
N ASP A 381 25.13 1.36 53.78
CA ASP A 381 25.67 0.01 53.97
C ASP A 381 24.74 -0.85 54.83
N GLY A 382 24.38 -2.04 54.32
CA GLY A 382 23.49 -2.97 55.00
C GLY A 382 21.99 -2.60 54.95
N TRP A 383 21.63 -1.44 54.41
CA TRP A 383 20.24 -1.02 54.29
C TRP A 383 19.51 -1.78 53.18
N LYS A 384 18.33 -2.31 53.52
CA LYS A 384 17.40 -2.95 52.59
C LYS A 384 16.07 -2.23 52.68
N PRO A 385 15.44 -1.86 51.56
CA PRO A 385 14.12 -1.27 51.61
C PRO A 385 13.11 -2.29 52.11
N GLY A 386 12.15 -1.82 52.90
CA GLY A 386 10.94 -2.59 53.18
C GLY A 386 10.21 -2.96 51.88
N VAL A 387 9.45 -4.05 51.92
CA VAL A 387 8.66 -4.49 50.77
C VAL A 387 7.39 -3.62 50.68
N PRO A 388 6.98 -3.12 49.50
CA PRO A 388 5.72 -2.40 49.34
C PRO A 388 4.56 -3.12 50.00
N TYR A 389 3.73 -2.37 50.74
CA TYR A 389 2.61 -2.85 51.57
C TYR A 389 2.94 -3.64 52.84
N GLU A 390 4.20 -4.04 53.04
CA GLU A 390 4.66 -4.70 54.27
C GLU A 390 5.54 -3.76 55.10
N ALA A 391 6.12 -2.74 54.46
CA ALA A 391 6.92 -1.70 55.09
C ALA A 391 6.12 -0.88 56.10
N THR A 392 6.73 -0.61 57.24
CA THR A 392 6.25 0.32 58.26
C THR A 392 6.29 1.76 57.75
N SER A 393 5.50 2.64 58.36
CA SER A 393 5.51 4.06 58.00
C SER A 393 6.89 4.71 58.17
N GLU A 394 7.70 4.26 59.13
CA GLU A 394 9.08 4.76 59.31
C GLU A 394 10.01 4.28 58.19
N GLU A 395 9.90 3.03 57.74
CA GLU A 395 10.67 2.54 56.58
C GLU A 395 10.31 3.30 55.30
N VAL A 396 9.02 3.62 55.08
CA VAL A 396 8.57 4.40 53.91
C VAL A 396 9.12 5.83 53.94
N LYS A 397 9.21 6.46 55.12
CA LYS A 397 9.83 7.80 55.28
C LYS A 397 11.32 7.81 54.96
N GLU A 398 12.00 6.67 54.96
CA GLU A 398 13.41 6.54 54.55
C GLU A 398 13.59 6.39 53.03
N TRP A 399 12.55 6.00 52.29
CA TRP A 399 12.64 5.81 50.83
C TRP A 399 12.89 7.13 50.09
N VAL A 400 13.72 7.03 49.05
CA VAL A 400 14.05 8.13 48.15
C VAL A 400 13.52 7.81 46.76
N ARG A 401 12.73 8.73 46.22
CA ARG A 401 12.16 8.67 44.87
C ARG A 401 13.12 9.33 43.89
N LEU A 402 13.25 8.74 42.70
CA LEU A 402 13.75 9.46 41.54
C LEU A 402 12.56 10.11 40.84
N THR A 403 12.38 11.41 40.98
CA THR A 403 11.11 12.08 40.63
C THR A 403 10.97 12.36 39.14
N GLY A 404 12.08 12.60 38.45
CA GLY A 404 12.06 12.93 37.02
C GLY A 404 13.40 12.67 36.34
N LEU A 405 13.32 12.45 35.03
CA LEU A 405 14.46 12.35 34.12
C LEU A 405 14.24 13.32 32.97
N THR A 406 15.28 14.02 32.52
CA THR A 406 15.21 14.93 31.37
C THR A 406 16.56 15.12 30.70
N ILE A 407 16.57 15.70 29.49
CA ILE A 407 17.80 15.99 28.74
C ILE A 407 17.98 17.51 28.67
N TYR A 408 19.16 17.98 29.07
CA TYR A 408 19.55 19.38 28.97
C TYR A 408 21.07 19.48 28.82
N ASP A 409 21.57 20.40 27.99
CA ASP A 409 23.00 20.65 27.79
C ASP A 409 23.81 19.35 27.50
N GLY A 410 23.22 18.49 26.67
CA GLY A 410 23.79 17.21 26.23
C GLY A 410 23.83 16.12 27.32
N LYS A 411 23.21 16.33 28.47
CA LYS A 411 23.30 15.44 29.64
C LYS A 411 21.94 14.91 30.06
N LEU A 412 21.95 13.73 30.68
CA LEU A 412 20.79 13.20 31.40
C LEU A 412 20.75 13.79 32.80
N PHE A 413 19.69 14.52 33.10
CA PHE A 413 19.39 15.07 34.42
C PHE A 413 18.41 14.17 35.18
N ALA A 414 18.64 13.97 36.47
CA ALA A 414 17.82 13.18 37.36
C ALA A 414 17.51 13.96 38.64
N SER A 415 16.22 14.09 39.00
CA SER A 415 15.78 14.75 40.23
C SER A 415 15.35 13.74 41.29
N THR A 416 15.46 14.14 42.56
CA THR A 416 15.17 13.26 43.70
C THR A 416 14.18 13.90 44.67
N GLY A 417 13.42 13.06 45.37
CA GLY A 417 12.41 13.49 46.34
C GLY A 417 12.19 12.48 47.46
N SER A 418 11.50 12.89 48.52
CA SER A 418 10.95 11.98 49.54
C SER A 418 9.86 11.07 48.93
N CYS A 419 9.60 9.91 49.53
CA CYS A 419 8.59 8.99 48.99
C CYS A 419 7.16 9.45 49.21
N THR A 420 6.87 10.08 50.34
CA THR A 420 5.50 10.56 50.67
C THR A 420 5.24 11.98 50.18
N SER A 421 6.22 12.59 49.51
CA SER A 421 6.27 14.00 49.14
C SER A 421 6.19 14.96 50.32
N SER A 422 6.39 14.47 51.55
CA SER A 422 6.40 15.29 52.76
C SER A 422 7.77 15.86 53.05
N VAL A 423 7.79 17.12 53.50
CA VAL A 423 8.98 17.78 54.06
C VAL A 423 9.38 17.18 55.42
N ASP A 424 8.45 16.49 56.09
CA ASP A 424 8.63 15.92 57.43
C ASP A 424 9.24 14.50 57.41
N ASP A 425 9.43 13.90 56.23
CA ASP A 425 10.14 12.63 56.07
C ASP A 425 11.61 12.77 56.50
N ALA A 426 12.19 11.69 57.06
CA ALA A 426 13.54 11.70 57.64
C ALA A 426 14.57 12.42 56.75
N PRO A 427 15.24 13.49 57.21
CA PRO A 427 16.12 14.26 56.34
C PRO A 427 17.31 13.41 55.90
N CYS A 428 17.41 13.16 54.59
CA CYS A 428 18.61 12.63 53.94
C CYS A 428 19.16 13.70 52.98
N ASP A 429 20.48 13.84 52.92
CA ASP A 429 21.16 14.89 52.16
C ASP A 429 20.94 14.78 50.64
N VAL A 430 20.59 13.59 50.13
CA VAL A 430 20.35 13.39 48.69
C VAL A 430 18.95 13.79 48.21
N ARG A 431 17.97 13.97 49.09
CA ARG A 431 16.60 14.35 48.69
C ARG A 431 16.51 15.81 48.24
N GLY A 432 15.62 16.09 47.29
CA GLY A 432 15.46 17.43 46.72
C GLY A 432 16.66 17.87 45.88
N LYS A 433 17.58 16.97 45.52
CA LYS A 433 18.72 17.29 44.68
C LYS A 433 18.46 16.93 43.22
N VAL A 434 19.19 17.60 42.35
CA VAL A 434 19.29 17.28 40.92
C VAL A 434 20.71 16.82 40.62
N PHE A 435 20.85 15.80 39.78
CA PHE A 435 22.12 15.26 39.34
C PHE A 435 22.16 15.21 37.81
N ALA A 436 23.35 15.26 37.21
CA ALA A 436 23.52 15.12 35.77
C ALA A 436 24.62 14.12 35.41
N MET A 437 24.46 13.36 34.32
CA MET A 437 25.52 12.51 33.78
C MET A 437 25.57 12.58 32.24
N GLU A 438 26.72 12.19 31.69
CA GLU A 438 26.89 11.92 30.26
C GLU A 438 26.95 10.41 30.02
N ALA A 439 26.25 9.93 29.00
CA ALA A 439 26.46 8.60 28.43
C ALA A 439 26.67 8.78 26.93
N GLY A 440 27.85 8.44 26.44
CA GLY A 440 28.35 8.93 25.17
C GLY A 440 28.59 10.44 25.16
N LYS A 441 28.52 11.06 23.98
CA LYS A 441 28.63 12.52 23.79
C LYS A 441 27.44 13.02 23.01
N VAL A 442 26.83 14.09 23.49
CA VAL A 442 25.65 14.70 22.87
C VAL A 442 25.86 16.21 22.75
N ALA A 443 25.53 16.77 21.60
CA ALA A 443 25.24 18.19 21.44
C ALA A 443 23.71 18.35 21.40
N SER A 444 23.16 19.21 22.25
CA SER A 444 21.72 19.50 22.30
C SER A 444 21.45 20.96 21.97
N TYR A 445 20.47 21.20 21.10
CA TYR A 445 19.86 22.51 20.94
C TYR A 445 18.61 22.57 21.82
N ASP A 446 18.77 23.16 23.00
CA ASP A 446 17.78 23.19 24.09
C ASP A 446 16.81 24.38 23.99
N ASP A 447 16.54 24.86 22.77
CA ASP A 447 15.52 25.86 22.47
C ASP A 447 14.53 25.29 21.43
N ASP A 448 13.41 25.96 21.20
CA ASP A 448 12.44 25.51 20.21
C ASP A 448 12.98 25.77 18.79
N LEU A 449 13.12 24.71 18.00
CA LEU A 449 13.46 24.81 16.58
C LEU A 449 12.40 25.61 15.80
N GLY A 450 11.15 25.60 16.28
CA GLY A 450 9.99 26.21 15.65
C GLY A 450 9.50 25.43 14.41
N PRO A 451 8.30 25.74 13.91
CA PRO A 451 7.74 25.03 12.76
C PRO A 451 8.30 25.49 11.41
N GLY A 452 7.93 24.76 10.37
CA GLY A 452 8.37 25.02 9.00
C GLY A 452 9.72 24.39 8.67
N TRP A 453 10.28 24.77 7.53
CA TRP A 453 11.57 24.27 7.05
C TRP A 453 12.75 24.85 7.82
N LYS A 454 13.63 23.97 8.29
CA LYS A 454 14.89 24.29 8.97
C LYS A 454 16.03 23.46 8.40
N HIS A 455 17.18 24.09 8.23
CA HIS A 455 18.40 23.40 7.81
C HIS A 455 19.20 22.96 9.03
N LEU A 456 19.37 21.65 9.19
CA LEU A 456 20.18 21.06 10.25
C LEU A 456 21.51 20.56 9.69
N VAL A 457 22.61 20.85 10.41
CA VAL A 457 23.89 20.16 10.23
C VAL A 457 24.38 19.65 11.57
N ALA A 458 24.55 18.33 11.68
CA ALA A 458 25.12 17.66 12.82
C ALA A 458 26.48 17.09 12.42
N MET A 459 27.56 17.50 13.07
CA MET A 459 28.90 17.06 12.66
C MET A 459 29.84 16.83 13.83
N ARG A 460 30.75 15.88 13.65
CA ARG A 460 31.93 15.72 14.47
C ARG A 460 33.10 16.44 13.81
N GLU A 461 33.77 17.30 14.57
CA GLU A 461 34.96 18.02 14.14
C GLU A 461 36.01 17.93 15.27
N GLY A 462 36.98 17.05 15.09
CA GLY A 462 38.00 16.74 16.10
C GLY A 462 37.39 16.17 17.37
N ASP A 463 37.62 16.88 18.48
CA ASP A 463 37.28 16.48 19.85
C ASP A 463 35.85 16.88 20.28
N ARG A 464 35.00 17.33 19.34
CA ARG A 464 33.65 17.86 19.64
C ARG A 464 32.60 17.48 18.61
N LEU A 465 31.36 17.38 19.07
CA LEU A 465 30.17 17.43 18.24
C LEU A 465 29.69 18.88 18.12
N LYS A 466 29.16 19.24 16.95
CA LYS A 466 28.61 20.55 16.64
C LYS A 466 27.27 20.40 15.94
N LEU A 467 26.31 21.23 16.34
CA LEU A 467 25.01 21.37 15.71
C LEU A 467 24.89 22.76 15.11
N PHE A 468 24.43 22.85 13.86
CA PHE A 468 24.11 24.09 13.19
C PHE A 468 22.63 24.10 12.78
N ILE A 469 22.00 25.24 12.94
CA ILE A 469 20.61 25.51 12.52
C ILE A 469 20.64 26.71 11.59
N ASP A 470 20.05 26.57 10.40
CA ASP A 470 19.95 27.61 9.38
C ASP A 470 21.31 28.29 9.09
N GLY A 471 22.36 27.47 9.02
CA GLY A 471 23.72 27.90 8.72
C GLY A 471 24.52 28.49 9.90
N LYS A 472 23.95 28.54 11.12
CA LYS A 472 24.58 29.12 12.32
C LYS A 472 24.89 28.03 13.34
N LEU A 473 26.07 28.10 13.97
CA LEU A 473 26.42 27.19 15.06
C LEU A 473 25.46 27.41 16.24
N ALA A 474 24.75 26.37 16.62
CA ALA A 474 23.68 26.40 17.61
C ALA A 474 24.06 25.71 18.92
N ALA A 475 24.79 24.58 18.84
CA ALA A 475 25.27 23.87 20.03
C ALA A 475 26.60 23.16 19.79
N THR A 476 27.31 22.85 20.88
CA THR A 476 28.59 22.13 20.86
C THR A 476 28.69 21.24 22.09
N SER A 477 29.14 19.99 21.92
CA SER A 477 29.31 19.07 23.05
C SER A 477 30.51 19.45 23.94
N SER A 478 30.59 18.83 25.11
CA SER A 478 31.83 18.73 25.87
C SER A 478 32.94 18.07 25.02
N ALA A 479 34.21 18.39 25.31
CA ALA A 479 35.35 17.80 24.61
C ALA A 479 35.51 16.30 24.92
N PHE A 480 36.09 15.56 23.99
CA PHE A 480 36.38 14.14 24.13
C PHE A 480 37.60 13.70 23.31
N ASP A 481 38.26 12.61 23.70
CA ASP A 481 39.29 12.01 22.85
C ASP A 481 38.62 11.32 21.65
N PRO A 482 38.93 11.70 20.41
CA PRO A 482 38.34 11.07 19.24
C PRO A 482 38.51 9.54 19.20
N SER A 483 39.64 9.03 19.69
CA SER A 483 39.96 7.60 19.68
C SER A 483 39.10 6.77 20.64
N ASP A 484 38.45 7.41 21.61
CA ASP A 484 37.51 6.77 22.53
C ASP A 484 36.12 6.53 21.92
N PHE A 485 35.82 7.09 20.75
CA PHE A 485 34.50 7.06 20.14
C PHE A 485 34.56 6.59 18.70
N ASP A 486 34.67 5.28 18.47
CA ASP A 486 34.47 4.68 17.15
C ASP A 486 32.98 4.44 16.94
N VAL A 487 32.37 5.14 15.98
CA VAL A 487 30.92 5.03 15.70
C VAL A 487 30.60 3.96 14.64
N SER A 488 31.57 3.15 14.23
CA SER A 488 31.38 2.11 13.22
C SER A 488 30.48 0.99 13.74
N THR A 489 29.43 0.68 12.99
CA THR A 489 28.46 -0.38 13.32
C THR A 489 28.03 -1.14 12.08
N ASP A 490 27.58 -2.38 12.25
CA ASP A 490 26.98 -3.19 11.17
C ASP A 490 25.48 -2.94 10.97
N LYS A 491 24.89 -2.03 11.76
CA LYS A 491 23.50 -1.60 11.56
C LYS A 491 23.36 -0.76 10.31
N SER A 492 22.24 -0.94 9.60
CA SER A 492 21.84 -0.06 8.52
C SER A 492 21.64 1.37 9.02
N LEU A 493 21.90 2.35 8.15
CA LEU A 493 21.51 3.73 8.37
C LEU A 493 20.00 3.85 8.15
N ARG A 494 19.28 4.39 9.12
CA ARG A 494 17.86 4.73 9.02
C ARG A 494 17.70 6.24 8.97
N ILE A 495 16.84 6.70 8.06
CA ILE A 495 16.44 8.11 7.92
C ILE A 495 14.94 8.15 8.19
N GLY A 496 14.50 8.89 9.20
CA GLY A 496 13.10 8.99 9.61
C GLY A 496 12.64 7.96 10.64
N PHE A 497 13.55 7.17 11.23
CA PHE A 497 13.24 6.25 12.32
C PHE A 497 14.51 5.91 13.11
N GLY A 498 14.41 5.82 14.45
CA GLY A 498 15.55 5.58 15.32
C GLY A 498 15.20 4.97 16.67
N GLN A 499 15.82 5.49 17.73
CA GLN A 499 15.68 4.94 19.10
C GLN A 499 14.52 5.55 19.88
N THR A 500 13.98 6.67 19.41
CA THR A 500 12.77 7.28 19.98
C THR A 500 11.56 6.85 19.16
N ASP A 501 11.30 7.48 18.01
CA ASP A 501 10.09 7.27 17.21
C ASP A 501 10.30 7.55 15.71
N PHE A 502 9.29 7.24 14.90
CA PHE A 502 9.22 7.62 13.50
C PHE A 502 9.13 9.14 13.33
N PHE A 503 9.75 9.66 12.28
CA PHE A 503 9.76 11.09 12.04
C PHE A 503 8.39 11.60 11.57
N ALA A 504 7.79 12.54 12.29
CA ALA A 504 6.54 13.20 11.90
C ALA A 504 6.85 14.56 11.23
N GLY A 505 6.86 14.59 9.89
CA GLY A 505 7.16 15.81 9.15
C GLY A 505 7.62 15.58 7.72
N LYS A 506 8.46 16.48 7.19
CA LYS A 506 9.09 16.31 5.87
C LYS A 506 10.60 16.47 5.94
N MET A 507 11.34 15.78 5.08
CA MET A 507 12.77 16.00 4.91
C MET A 507 13.13 16.24 3.45
N SER A 508 14.21 16.99 3.23
CA SER A 508 14.78 17.22 1.90
C SER A 508 16.31 17.35 1.97
N ASP A 509 16.98 17.07 0.84
CA ASP A 509 18.43 17.19 0.66
C ASP A 509 19.27 16.58 1.81
N VAL A 510 18.92 15.35 2.23
CA VAL A 510 19.64 14.61 3.26
C VAL A 510 21.00 14.14 2.71
N ARG A 511 22.08 14.50 3.40
CA ARG A 511 23.47 14.24 2.98
C ARG A 511 24.33 13.79 4.15
N ILE A 512 25.24 12.87 3.88
CA ILE A 512 26.28 12.44 4.82
C ILE A 512 27.65 12.64 4.18
N TYR A 513 28.58 13.17 4.96
CA TYR A 513 29.96 13.44 4.57
C TYR A 513 30.89 12.73 5.53
N ASN A 514 31.92 12.08 5.01
CA ASN A 514 33.01 11.47 5.78
C ASN A 514 34.09 12.49 6.19
N ARG A 515 33.68 13.73 6.40
CA ARG A 515 34.52 14.84 6.87
C ARG A 515 33.64 15.90 7.53
N ALA A 516 34.24 16.73 8.38
CA ALA A 516 33.61 17.94 8.86
C ALA A 516 33.38 18.92 7.69
N LEU A 517 32.31 19.71 7.78
CA LEU A 517 32.02 20.79 6.84
C LEU A 517 32.55 22.12 7.36
N THR A 518 33.07 22.96 6.47
CA THR A 518 33.43 24.34 6.85
C THR A 518 32.17 25.18 7.05
N THR A 519 32.24 26.21 7.89
CA THR A 519 31.12 27.15 8.12
C THR A 519 30.59 27.74 6.81
N ALA A 520 31.46 28.06 5.84
CA ALA A 520 31.04 28.58 4.54
C ALA A 520 30.25 27.55 3.72
N ALA A 521 30.63 26.27 3.75
CA ALA A 521 29.88 25.20 3.10
C ALA A 521 28.51 25.00 3.75
N ILE A 522 28.45 25.02 5.07
CA ILE A 522 27.20 24.93 5.85
C ILE A 522 26.26 26.08 5.51
N GLN A 523 26.75 27.33 5.52
CA GLN A 523 25.97 28.51 5.11
C GLN A 523 25.53 28.44 3.65
N SER A 524 26.32 27.84 2.76
CA SER A 524 25.91 27.63 1.37
C SER A 524 24.79 26.60 1.25
N LEU A 525 24.80 25.53 2.05
CA LEU A 525 23.73 24.53 2.08
C LEU A 525 22.43 25.13 2.64
N ALA A 526 22.54 25.94 3.70
CA ALA A 526 21.40 26.63 4.31
C ALA A 526 20.70 27.64 3.38
N LYS A 527 21.37 28.10 2.31
CA LYS A 527 20.77 28.98 1.29
C LYS A 527 20.02 28.23 0.18
N ARG A 528 20.21 26.91 0.07
CA ARG A 528 19.52 26.09 -0.93
C ARG A 528 18.12 25.77 -0.41
N SER A 529 17.13 26.57 -0.79
CA SER A 529 15.75 26.36 -0.34
C SER A 529 15.30 24.92 -0.61
N PRO A 530 14.65 24.22 0.34
CA PRO A 530 14.16 22.85 0.14
C PRO A 530 13.03 22.75 -0.89
N THR A 531 12.39 23.88 -1.22
CA THR A 531 11.46 24.01 -2.37
C THR A 531 12.17 24.09 -3.73
N ALA A 532 13.49 24.17 -3.76
CA ALA A 532 14.31 24.18 -4.97
C ALA A 532 15.13 22.89 -5.07
N ALA A 533 14.47 21.74 -5.22
CA ALA A 533 15.06 20.71 -6.07
C ALA A 533 15.35 21.39 -7.42
N ILE A 534 16.53 21.19 -8.00
CA ILE A 534 16.71 21.52 -9.42
C ILE A 534 15.87 20.50 -10.16
N THR A 535 14.57 20.76 -10.24
CA THR A 535 13.64 19.98 -11.03
C THR A 535 14.13 20.11 -12.45
N LYS A 536 14.77 19.06 -12.98
CA LYS A 536 15.15 19.04 -14.39
C LYS A 536 13.89 19.24 -15.20
N HIS A 537 13.94 20.19 -16.11
CA HIS A 537 12.84 20.44 -17.02
C HIS A 537 13.05 19.58 -18.25
N ALA A 538 11.95 19.09 -18.82
CA ALA A 538 11.92 18.53 -20.15
C ALA A 538 10.71 19.10 -20.88
N SER A 539 10.75 19.09 -22.20
CA SER A 539 9.63 19.53 -23.02
C SER A 539 9.18 18.42 -23.95
N ILE A 540 7.88 18.29 -24.11
CA ILE A 540 7.25 17.43 -25.09
C ILE A 540 6.64 18.33 -26.15
N VAL A 541 7.10 18.16 -27.38
CA VAL A 541 6.64 18.89 -28.56
C VAL A 541 5.74 17.97 -29.38
N VAL A 542 4.54 18.43 -29.69
CA VAL A 542 3.62 17.74 -30.60
C VAL A 542 3.58 18.45 -31.96
N GLY A 543 3.30 17.71 -33.02
CA GLY A 543 3.24 18.25 -34.38
C GLY A 543 2.08 19.24 -34.59
N ALA A 544 2.19 20.11 -35.61
CA ALA A 544 1.19 21.14 -35.92
C ALA A 544 -0.20 20.55 -36.22
N HIS A 545 -0.25 19.33 -36.74
CA HIS A 545 -1.47 18.59 -37.04
C HIS A 545 -1.72 17.45 -36.04
N ALA A 546 -1.21 17.56 -34.81
CA ALA A 546 -1.39 16.57 -33.76
C ALA A 546 -2.88 16.25 -33.51
N SER A 547 -3.21 14.97 -33.70
CA SER A 547 -4.53 14.41 -33.44
C SER A 547 -4.83 14.36 -31.94
N ARG A 548 -6.08 14.00 -31.61
CA ARG A 548 -6.49 13.71 -30.23
C ARG A 548 -5.60 12.65 -29.56
N VAL A 549 -5.21 11.61 -30.30
CA VAL A 549 -4.37 10.52 -29.80
C VAL A 549 -2.93 10.98 -29.58
N ASP A 550 -2.39 11.83 -30.46
CA ASP A 550 -1.04 12.40 -30.29
C ASP A 550 -0.93 13.23 -29.01
N ARG A 551 -1.94 14.05 -28.72
CA ARG A 551 -1.99 14.85 -27.49
C ARG A 551 -2.16 13.97 -26.25
N PHE A 552 -2.97 12.91 -26.34
CA PHE A 552 -3.10 11.94 -25.25
C PHE A 552 -1.77 11.21 -25.00
N ALA A 553 -1.06 10.78 -26.05
CA ALA A 553 0.26 10.17 -25.96
C ALA A 553 1.27 11.10 -25.26
N ALA A 554 1.29 12.38 -25.61
CA ALA A 554 2.12 13.38 -24.93
C ALA A 554 1.80 13.49 -23.43
N THR A 555 0.51 13.46 -23.04
CA THR A 555 0.12 13.49 -21.62
C THR A 555 0.54 12.25 -20.85
N GLU A 556 0.48 11.07 -21.47
CA GLU A 556 0.95 9.82 -20.85
C GLU A 556 2.46 9.82 -20.64
N LEU A 557 3.22 10.31 -21.63
CA LEU A 557 4.66 10.49 -21.51
C LEU A 557 5.01 11.48 -20.39
N GLN A 558 4.33 12.64 -20.35
CA GLN A 558 4.51 13.65 -19.31
C GLN A 558 4.32 13.06 -17.92
N ARG A 559 3.20 12.36 -17.72
CA ARG A 559 2.83 11.73 -16.45
C ARG A 559 3.87 10.72 -16.00
N CYS A 560 4.29 9.83 -16.89
CA CYS A 560 5.23 8.77 -16.55
C CYS A 560 6.65 9.29 -16.32
N LEU A 561 7.14 10.24 -17.13
CA LEU A 561 8.45 10.87 -16.91
C LEU A 561 8.50 11.67 -15.61
N THR A 562 7.42 12.40 -15.30
CA THR A 562 7.29 13.14 -14.03
C THR A 562 7.38 12.18 -12.85
N ALA A 563 6.63 11.07 -12.87
CA ALA A 563 6.65 10.08 -11.80
C ALA A 563 8.01 9.36 -11.69
N ALA A 564 8.56 8.91 -12.81
CA ALA A 564 9.78 8.11 -12.84
C ALA A 564 11.03 8.93 -12.49
N LEU A 565 11.15 10.15 -12.99
CA LEU A 565 12.38 10.96 -12.88
C LEU A 565 12.23 12.19 -11.98
N GLY A 566 11.00 12.60 -11.65
CA GLY A 566 10.75 13.83 -10.88
C GLY A 566 11.06 15.08 -11.68
N TRP A 567 10.98 15.00 -13.00
CA TRP A 567 11.17 16.14 -13.90
C TRP A 567 9.91 17.02 -13.94
N ASN A 568 10.08 18.30 -14.25
CA ASN A 568 8.98 19.18 -14.63
C ASN A 568 8.85 19.14 -16.14
N VAL A 569 7.90 18.34 -16.62
CA VAL A 569 7.72 18.08 -18.04
C VAL A 569 6.60 18.98 -18.56
N SER A 570 6.88 19.85 -19.53
CA SER A 570 5.88 20.70 -20.19
C SER A 570 5.48 20.12 -21.55
N ILE A 571 4.24 20.37 -22.00
CA ILE A 571 3.79 20.04 -23.36
C ILE A 571 3.61 21.35 -24.13
N SER A 572 4.18 21.46 -25.32
CA SER A 572 4.06 22.63 -26.19
C SER A 572 3.85 22.25 -27.66
N ASP A 573 3.26 23.16 -28.42
CA ASP A 573 3.11 23.04 -29.88
C ASP A 573 4.29 23.71 -30.64
N ALA A 574 5.30 24.22 -29.92
CA ALA A 574 6.48 24.87 -30.47
C ALA A 574 7.75 24.43 -29.73
N ALA A 575 8.83 24.21 -30.49
CA ALA A 575 10.13 23.83 -29.92
C ALA A 575 10.68 24.98 -29.05
N PRO A 576 11.05 24.73 -27.79
CA PRO A 576 11.63 25.74 -26.92
C PRO A 576 13.05 26.13 -27.36
N SER A 577 13.57 27.27 -26.90
CA SER A 577 15.01 27.54 -26.99
C SER A 577 15.77 26.54 -26.12
N THR A 578 16.64 25.74 -26.73
CA THR A 578 17.34 24.62 -26.10
C THR A 578 18.43 25.11 -25.15
N ASP A 579 18.08 25.37 -23.88
CA ASP A 579 19.05 25.60 -22.80
C ASP A 579 19.59 24.26 -22.23
N GLY A 580 19.91 23.28 -23.09
CA GLY A 580 20.46 21.98 -22.68
C GLY A 580 19.49 21.04 -21.93
N GLN A 581 18.18 21.21 -22.12
CA GLN A 581 17.12 20.38 -21.51
C GLN A 581 16.61 19.32 -22.51
N PRO A 582 16.24 18.10 -22.04
CA PRO A 582 15.68 17.08 -22.91
C PRO A 582 14.40 17.51 -23.64
N VAL A 583 14.31 17.21 -24.94
CA VAL A 583 13.12 17.49 -25.75
C VAL A 583 12.59 16.21 -26.41
N PHE A 584 11.31 15.92 -26.22
CA PHE A 584 10.62 14.77 -26.80
C PHE A 584 9.65 15.23 -27.89
N PHE A 585 9.81 14.73 -29.10
CA PHE A 585 8.93 14.98 -30.23
C PHE A 585 7.94 13.81 -30.35
N VAL A 586 6.67 14.05 -30.04
CA VAL A 586 5.63 13.00 -29.99
C VAL A 586 4.57 13.26 -31.04
N GLY A 587 4.37 12.31 -31.95
CA GLY A 587 3.32 12.42 -32.95
C GLY A 587 3.29 11.29 -33.97
N SER A 588 2.15 11.12 -34.63
CA SER A 588 2.02 10.24 -35.79
C SER A 588 2.77 10.82 -37.00
N LEU A 589 3.05 9.99 -38.03
CA LEU A 589 3.62 10.48 -39.29
C LEU A 589 2.77 11.58 -39.94
N ASP A 590 1.45 11.54 -39.77
CA ASP A 590 0.51 12.53 -40.31
C ASP A 590 0.46 13.84 -39.49
N SER A 591 1.05 13.85 -38.29
CA SER A 591 1.06 15.04 -37.42
C SER A 591 2.08 16.11 -37.83
N GLU A 592 2.97 15.78 -38.78
CA GLU A 592 4.12 16.57 -39.22
C GLU A 592 5.16 16.84 -38.09
N VAL A 593 5.18 16.02 -37.04
CA VAL A 593 6.10 16.22 -35.91
C VAL A 593 7.58 16.17 -36.31
N LEU A 594 7.94 15.38 -37.32
CA LEU A 594 9.31 15.30 -37.86
C LEU A 594 9.74 16.55 -38.63
N SER A 595 8.80 17.40 -39.05
CA SER A 595 9.07 18.68 -39.70
C SER A 595 9.32 19.80 -38.70
N VAL A 596 9.12 19.56 -37.40
CA VAL A 596 9.34 20.56 -36.35
C VAL A 596 10.85 20.79 -36.18
N PRO A 597 11.34 22.05 -36.14
CA PRO A 597 12.75 22.34 -35.95
C PRO A 597 13.32 21.69 -34.68
N GLY A 598 14.47 21.01 -34.83
CA GLY A 598 15.14 20.31 -33.73
C GLY A 598 14.70 18.86 -33.53
N ALA A 599 13.72 18.36 -34.28
CA ALA A 599 13.38 16.94 -34.27
C ALA A 599 14.55 16.08 -34.81
N PRO A 600 14.91 14.97 -34.14
CA PRO A 600 15.85 13.99 -34.66
C PRO A 600 15.49 13.52 -36.07
N ALA A 601 16.49 13.42 -36.95
CA ALA A 601 16.30 12.91 -38.31
C ALA A 601 15.98 11.40 -38.28
N VAL A 602 14.73 11.06 -38.63
CA VAL A 602 14.30 9.70 -38.95
C VAL A 602 14.45 9.49 -40.45
N SER A 603 15.15 8.43 -40.87
CA SER A 603 15.44 8.18 -42.29
C SER A 603 14.20 7.78 -43.09
N GLU A 604 14.21 8.04 -44.41
CA GLU A 604 13.13 7.60 -45.31
C GLU A 604 13.00 6.08 -45.33
N GLU A 605 14.11 5.35 -45.19
CA GLU A 605 14.11 3.88 -45.06
C GLU A 605 13.35 3.43 -43.82
N GLN A 606 13.62 4.03 -42.65
CA GLN A 606 12.91 3.70 -41.40
C GLN A 606 11.40 3.97 -41.52
N ILE A 607 11.01 5.08 -42.15
CA ILE A 607 9.60 5.43 -42.37
C ILE A 607 8.95 4.41 -43.33
N ALA A 608 9.64 4.01 -44.39
CA ALA A 608 9.15 3.04 -45.36
C ALA A 608 8.95 1.63 -44.76
N GLU A 609 9.72 1.27 -43.75
CA GLU A 609 9.59 0.00 -43.01
C GLU A 609 8.37 -0.05 -42.08
N LEU A 610 7.78 1.10 -41.71
CA LEU A 610 6.62 1.13 -40.82
C LEU A 610 5.36 0.58 -41.48
N ARG A 611 4.74 -0.38 -40.80
CA ARG A 611 3.38 -0.87 -41.03
C ARG A 611 2.40 -0.10 -40.15
N GLU A 612 1.10 -0.27 -40.39
CA GLU A 612 0.07 0.29 -39.51
C GLU A 612 0.34 -0.06 -38.04
N ASP A 613 0.15 0.90 -37.12
CA ASP A 613 0.49 0.82 -35.69
C ASP A 613 2.00 0.74 -35.37
N GLY A 614 2.89 0.59 -36.36
CA GLY A 614 4.34 0.53 -36.19
C GLY A 614 4.95 1.83 -35.67
N VAL A 615 6.10 1.71 -35.01
CA VAL A 615 6.76 2.80 -34.28
C VAL A 615 8.23 2.92 -34.66
N SER A 616 8.73 4.14 -34.66
CA SER A 616 10.14 4.50 -34.79
C SER A 616 10.53 5.41 -33.64
N LEU A 617 11.58 5.02 -32.92
CA LEU A 617 12.15 5.80 -31.82
C LEU A 617 13.57 6.21 -32.23
N LYS A 618 13.83 7.51 -32.22
CA LYS A 618 15.14 8.06 -32.60
C LYS A 618 15.57 9.10 -31.58
N GLY A 619 16.76 8.96 -31.00
CA GLY A 619 17.29 9.96 -30.10
C GLY A 619 18.80 10.04 -30.13
N ASP A 620 19.32 11.25 -29.88
CA ASP A 620 20.74 11.62 -30.00
C ASP A 620 21.41 11.92 -28.65
N GLY A 621 20.72 11.66 -27.54
CA GLY A 621 21.17 11.94 -26.18
C GLY A 621 20.57 13.22 -25.58
N GLU A 622 20.09 14.16 -26.40
CA GLU A 622 19.42 15.39 -25.95
C GLU A 622 17.97 15.45 -26.41
N THR A 623 17.71 15.01 -27.63
CA THR A 623 16.38 15.02 -28.24
C THR A 623 15.94 13.62 -28.61
N VAL A 624 14.63 13.35 -28.50
CA VAL A 624 14.04 12.05 -28.84
C VAL A 624 12.77 12.25 -29.67
N ALA A 625 12.68 11.63 -30.83
CA ALA A 625 11.47 11.49 -31.62
C ALA A 625 10.80 10.14 -31.32
N LEU A 626 9.55 10.19 -30.87
CA LEU A 626 8.66 9.05 -30.63
C LEU A 626 7.52 9.11 -31.64
N VAL A 627 7.71 8.42 -32.76
CA VAL A 627 6.84 8.54 -33.94
C VAL A 627 6.26 7.19 -34.31
N GLY A 628 5.04 7.19 -34.85
CA GLY A 628 4.46 5.96 -35.39
C GLY A 628 3.50 6.21 -36.54
N LYS A 629 3.15 5.12 -37.22
CA LYS A 629 2.27 5.13 -38.40
C LYS A 629 0.82 4.85 -38.00
N GLY A 630 -0.09 5.62 -38.60
CA GLY A 630 -1.53 5.49 -38.36
C GLY A 630 -2.01 6.14 -37.06
N THR A 631 -3.30 6.02 -36.79
CA THR A 631 -4.01 6.78 -35.74
C THR A 631 -3.45 6.58 -34.33
N ARG A 632 -2.92 5.39 -34.01
CA ARG A 632 -2.40 5.06 -32.67
C ARG A 632 -0.86 5.05 -32.62
N GLY A 633 -0.19 5.37 -33.73
CA GLY A 633 1.26 5.20 -33.86
C GLY A 633 2.06 5.93 -32.78
N SER A 634 1.72 7.18 -32.49
CA SER A 634 2.36 7.97 -31.42
C SER A 634 2.17 7.37 -30.03
N LEU A 635 0.95 6.93 -29.71
CA LEU A 635 0.65 6.31 -28.43
C LEU A 635 1.39 4.98 -28.26
N ASN A 636 1.45 4.14 -29.30
CA ASN A 636 2.25 2.93 -29.28
C ASN A 636 3.75 3.25 -29.12
N ALA A 637 4.25 4.32 -29.75
CA ALA A 637 5.66 4.74 -29.65
C ALA A 637 6.00 5.21 -28.23
N VAL A 638 5.13 6.00 -27.60
CA VAL A 638 5.24 6.40 -26.20
C VAL A 638 5.22 5.18 -25.29
N TYR A 639 4.26 4.27 -25.45
CA TYR A 639 4.22 3.07 -24.62
C TYR A 639 5.40 2.13 -24.86
N HIS A 640 5.91 2.01 -26.09
CA HIS A 640 7.17 1.30 -26.39
C HIS A 640 8.34 1.93 -25.66
N PHE A 641 8.48 3.26 -25.72
CA PHE A 641 9.53 3.97 -25.00
C PHE A 641 9.45 3.80 -23.49
N LEU A 642 8.25 3.98 -22.93
CA LEU A 642 8.01 3.85 -21.49
C LEU A 642 8.32 2.43 -21.00
N GLU A 643 7.94 1.40 -21.76
CA GLU A 643 8.21 0.01 -21.39
C GLU A 643 9.70 -0.34 -21.52
N GLN A 644 10.35 0.00 -22.64
CA GLN A 644 11.70 -0.48 -22.94
C GLN A 644 12.82 0.38 -22.34
N HIS A 645 12.62 1.71 -22.21
CA HIS A 645 13.66 2.63 -21.76
C HIS A 645 13.40 3.22 -20.37
N VAL A 646 12.13 3.36 -19.98
CA VAL A 646 11.78 3.83 -18.63
C VAL A 646 11.50 2.67 -17.68
N GLY A 647 11.06 1.50 -18.18
CA GLY A 647 10.72 0.32 -17.37
C GLY A 647 9.32 0.40 -16.74
N VAL A 648 8.38 1.08 -17.41
CA VAL A 648 6.98 1.14 -17.00
C VAL A 648 6.24 -0.10 -17.49
N HIS A 649 5.49 -0.76 -16.59
CA HIS A 649 4.76 -1.99 -16.92
C HIS A 649 3.29 -1.93 -16.45
N TRP A 650 2.40 -2.59 -17.20
CA TRP A 650 0.94 -2.57 -16.98
C TRP A 650 0.35 -3.98 -16.80
N PRO A 651 0.55 -4.62 -15.64
CA PRO A 651 0.20 -6.03 -15.44
C PRO A 651 -1.30 -6.30 -15.42
N GLU A 652 -2.15 -5.34 -15.03
CA GLU A 652 -3.61 -5.51 -15.02
C GLU A 652 -4.42 -4.19 -15.14
N PRO A 653 -5.73 -4.25 -15.44
CA PRO A 653 -6.60 -3.08 -15.51
C PRO A 653 -6.57 -2.21 -14.25
N GLY A 654 -6.11 -0.97 -14.41
CA GLY A 654 -6.05 0.03 -13.33
C GLY A 654 -4.84 -0.09 -12.41
N ASN A 655 -3.88 -0.98 -12.69
CA ASN A 655 -2.63 -1.07 -11.96
C ASN A 655 -1.43 -0.95 -12.90
N GLU A 656 -0.43 -0.20 -12.48
CA GLU A 656 0.78 0.08 -13.25
C GLU A 656 1.99 0.22 -12.33
N ARG A 657 3.14 -0.22 -12.81
CA ARG A 657 4.40 -0.13 -12.11
C ARG A 657 5.28 0.90 -12.81
N ILE A 658 5.49 2.04 -12.18
CA ILE A 658 6.40 3.08 -12.64
C ILE A 658 7.65 3.04 -11.75
N PRO A 659 8.85 2.75 -12.28
CA PRO A 659 10.07 2.72 -11.50
C PRO A 659 10.55 4.14 -11.20
N ARG A 660 11.34 4.29 -10.14
CA ARG A 660 12.09 5.52 -9.88
C ARG A 660 13.47 5.40 -10.55
N LEU A 661 13.83 6.38 -11.37
CA LEU A 661 15.09 6.43 -12.10
C LEU A 661 15.91 7.66 -11.71
N ASP A 662 17.23 7.48 -11.54
CA ASP A 662 18.17 8.58 -11.32
C ASP A 662 18.60 9.26 -12.63
N SER A 663 18.57 8.51 -13.73
CA SER A 663 18.94 8.97 -15.06
C SER A 663 18.18 8.19 -16.13
N LEU A 664 18.08 8.80 -17.32
CA LEU A 664 17.46 8.21 -18.50
C LEU A 664 18.39 8.40 -19.69
N ARG A 665 18.69 7.32 -20.41
CA ARG A 665 19.50 7.36 -21.64
C ARG A 665 18.58 7.66 -22.82
N LEU A 666 18.97 8.66 -23.62
CA LEU A 666 18.18 9.15 -24.76
C LEU A 666 18.84 8.87 -26.13
N GLU A 667 19.92 8.10 -26.17
CA GLU A 667 20.49 7.58 -27.42
C GLU A 667 19.73 6.33 -27.85
N ILE A 668 18.86 6.47 -28.85
CA ILE A 668 17.91 5.43 -29.26
C ILE A 668 17.83 5.38 -30.79
N ASP A 669 17.78 4.19 -31.37
CA ASP A 669 17.58 3.98 -32.81
C ASP A 669 16.86 2.65 -33.04
N GLU A 670 15.53 2.69 -32.98
CA GLU A 670 14.68 1.50 -32.99
C GLU A 670 13.50 1.65 -33.94
N VAL A 671 13.18 0.57 -34.67
CA VAL A 671 11.96 0.44 -35.48
C VAL A 671 11.27 -0.85 -35.08
N HIS A 672 9.99 -0.76 -34.70
CA HIS A 672 9.19 -1.90 -34.28
C HIS A 672 7.81 -1.91 -34.93
N ASN A 673 7.43 -3.07 -35.46
CA ASN A 673 6.13 -3.29 -36.06
C ASN A 673 5.34 -4.35 -35.27
N PRO A 674 4.01 -4.20 -35.12
CA PRO A 674 3.19 -5.24 -34.51
C PRO A 674 3.21 -6.51 -35.37
N THR A 675 3.11 -7.66 -34.71
CA THR A 675 2.99 -8.97 -35.37
C THR A 675 1.68 -9.05 -36.16
N PHE A 676 0.57 -8.58 -35.57
CA PHE A 676 -0.77 -8.66 -36.16
C PHE A 676 -1.40 -7.28 -36.33
N CYS A 677 -2.19 -7.09 -37.39
CA CYS A 677 -2.94 -5.85 -37.60
C CYS A 677 -4.23 -5.79 -36.76
N TYR A 678 -4.84 -6.93 -36.43
CA TYR A 678 -5.99 -7.02 -35.52
C TYR A 678 -5.59 -7.61 -34.17
N ARG A 679 -5.73 -6.84 -33.09
CA ARG A 679 -5.34 -7.24 -31.74
C ARG A 679 -6.44 -6.87 -30.77
N GLY A 680 -7.46 -7.71 -30.70
CA GLY A 680 -8.75 -7.39 -30.08
C GLY A 680 -9.07 -8.15 -28.80
N VAL A 681 -10.03 -7.61 -28.05
CA VAL A 681 -10.74 -8.29 -26.96
C VAL A 681 -12.23 -8.07 -27.13
N ALA A 682 -13.02 -9.13 -26.98
CA ALA A 682 -14.48 -9.08 -26.99
C ALA A 682 -15.01 -9.15 -25.56
N LEU A 683 -15.62 -8.05 -25.10
CA LEU A 683 -16.17 -7.95 -23.76
C LEU A 683 -17.64 -8.32 -23.79
N HIS A 684 -17.96 -9.47 -23.21
CA HIS A 684 -19.30 -9.95 -22.98
C HIS A 684 -19.57 -10.02 -21.47
N GLY A 685 -20.84 -9.93 -21.09
CA GLY A 685 -21.25 -9.97 -19.69
C GLY A 685 -21.14 -8.63 -18.94
N PRO A 686 -21.73 -8.55 -17.74
CA PRO A 686 -21.85 -7.31 -17.00
C PRO A 686 -20.58 -6.97 -16.20
N CYS A 687 -20.09 -5.73 -16.34
CA CYS A 687 -19.13 -5.15 -15.40
C CYS A 687 -19.40 -3.67 -15.13
N SER A 688 -18.77 -3.14 -14.08
CA SER A 688 -18.98 -1.74 -13.69
C SER A 688 -18.46 -0.80 -14.78
N ASP A 689 -19.04 0.41 -14.87
CA ASP A 689 -18.57 1.45 -15.78
C ASP A 689 -17.08 1.76 -15.55
N GLU A 690 -16.65 1.70 -14.29
CA GLU A 690 -15.26 1.90 -13.89
C GLU A 690 -14.33 0.80 -14.41
N PHE A 691 -14.73 -0.46 -14.32
CA PHE A 691 -13.94 -1.56 -14.86
C PHE A 691 -13.79 -1.46 -16.39
N HIS A 692 -14.86 -1.08 -17.11
CA HIS A 692 -14.79 -0.83 -18.56
C HIS A 692 -13.73 0.23 -18.90
N ARG A 693 -13.62 1.32 -18.14
CA ARG A 693 -12.60 2.35 -18.38
C ARG A 693 -11.20 1.82 -18.12
N ARG A 694 -11.01 1.07 -17.02
CA ARG A 694 -9.71 0.48 -16.67
C ARG A 694 -9.23 -0.52 -17.71
N ILE A 695 -10.12 -1.36 -18.25
CA ILE A 695 -9.72 -2.31 -19.28
C ILE A 695 -9.45 -1.62 -20.62
N ILE A 696 -10.24 -0.62 -21.01
CA ILE A 696 -9.95 0.22 -22.20
C ILE A 696 -8.54 0.82 -22.12
N ASP A 697 -8.15 1.30 -20.94
CA ASP A 697 -6.82 1.83 -20.69
C ASP A 697 -5.73 0.75 -20.81
N TRP A 698 -5.95 -0.39 -20.15
CA TRP A 698 -5.03 -1.51 -20.18
C TRP A 698 -4.80 -2.08 -21.59
N LEU A 699 -5.85 -2.15 -22.42
CA LEU A 699 -5.74 -2.59 -23.81
C LEU A 699 -4.78 -1.69 -24.60
N ALA A 700 -4.94 -0.36 -24.49
CA ALA A 700 -4.11 0.58 -25.20
C ALA A 700 -2.65 0.56 -24.73
N LYS A 701 -2.43 0.52 -23.42
CA LYS A 701 -1.11 0.38 -22.78
C LYS A 701 -0.36 -0.87 -23.23
N ASN A 702 -1.08 -1.98 -23.39
CA ASN A 702 -0.54 -3.23 -23.94
C ASN A 702 -0.65 -3.33 -25.47
N ARG A 703 -0.87 -2.21 -26.17
CA ARG A 703 -0.86 -2.05 -27.63
C ARG A 703 -1.88 -2.91 -28.38
N LEU A 704 -2.95 -3.32 -27.71
CA LEU A 704 -4.16 -3.87 -28.33
C LEU A 704 -4.98 -2.73 -28.96
N ASN A 705 -5.69 -3.00 -30.05
CA ASN A 705 -6.23 -1.96 -30.92
C ASN A 705 -7.73 -2.08 -31.24
N SER A 706 -8.39 -3.17 -30.84
CA SER A 706 -9.83 -3.31 -31.04
C SER A 706 -10.56 -3.83 -29.81
N LEU A 707 -11.81 -3.41 -29.70
CA LEU A 707 -12.70 -3.77 -28.61
C LEU A 707 -14.06 -4.15 -29.18
N GLN A 708 -14.54 -5.34 -28.85
CA GLN A 708 -15.82 -5.84 -29.35
C GLN A 708 -16.90 -5.85 -28.29
N PHE A 709 -18.10 -5.40 -28.67
CA PHE A 709 -19.33 -5.42 -27.87
C PHE A 709 -20.52 -5.86 -28.74
N SER A 710 -21.60 -6.32 -28.08
CA SER A 710 -22.90 -6.37 -28.76
C SER A 710 -23.48 -4.96 -28.96
N CYS A 711 -24.39 -4.79 -29.92
CA CYS A 711 -25.03 -3.50 -30.18
C CYS A 711 -25.71 -2.95 -28.92
N GLU A 712 -26.45 -3.79 -28.20
CA GLU A 712 -27.24 -3.39 -27.03
C GLU A 712 -26.33 -2.95 -25.87
N ILE A 713 -25.22 -3.64 -25.66
CA ILE A 713 -24.24 -3.28 -24.64
C ILE A 713 -23.54 -1.98 -25.04
N TYR A 714 -23.14 -1.85 -26.30
CA TYR A 714 -22.43 -0.66 -26.77
C TYR A 714 -23.29 0.59 -26.66
N ASP A 715 -24.55 0.56 -27.10
CA ASP A 715 -25.45 1.73 -27.04
C ASP A 715 -25.60 2.26 -25.61
N LYS A 716 -25.70 1.35 -24.63
CA LYS A 716 -25.80 1.70 -23.20
C LYS A 716 -24.50 2.30 -22.66
N LEU A 717 -23.35 1.75 -23.07
CA LEU A 717 -22.04 2.14 -22.55
C LEU A 717 -21.44 3.35 -23.27
N ARG A 718 -21.74 3.53 -24.55
CA ARG A 718 -21.11 4.52 -25.44
C ARG A 718 -21.04 5.91 -24.83
N PRO A 719 -22.11 6.51 -24.26
CA PRO A 719 -22.03 7.84 -23.67
C PRO A 719 -21.01 7.95 -22.53
N LYS A 720 -20.65 6.82 -21.89
CA LYS A 720 -19.78 6.75 -20.71
C LYS A 720 -18.32 6.44 -21.04
N ILE A 721 -18.06 5.78 -22.18
CA ILE A 721 -16.73 5.26 -22.54
C ILE A 721 -16.15 5.83 -23.84
N LEU A 722 -16.96 6.47 -24.70
CA LEU A 722 -16.53 6.93 -26.03
C LEU A 722 -15.29 7.83 -25.98
N GLY A 723 -15.24 8.78 -25.03
CA GLY A 723 -14.06 9.63 -24.86
C GLY A 723 -12.78 8.82 -24.63
N ALA A 724 -12.83 7.85 -23.71
CA ALA A 724 -11.69 7.00 -23.38
C ALA A 724 -11.24 6.12 -24.56
N VAL A 725 -12.19 5.62 -25.36
CA VAL A 725 -11.93 4.88 -26.60
C VAL A 725 -11.22 5.76 -27.63
N LEU A 726 -11.74 6.97 -27.88
CA LEU A 726 -11.20 7.90 -28.88
C LEU A 726 -9.83 8.47 -28.47
N ASP A 727 -9.62 8.77 -27.19
CA ASP A 727 -8.31 9.23 -26.67
C ASP A 727 -7.19 8.22 -26.93
N ARG A 728 -7.53 6.93 -26.92
CA ARG A 728 -6.59 5.82 -27.10
C ARG A 728 -6.55 5.30 -28.55
N GLY A 729 -7.33 5.91 -29.43
CA GLY A 729 -7.50 5.51 -30.82
C GLY A 729 -7.96 4.07 -31.00
N LEU A 730 -8.59 3.46 -29.98
CA LEU A 730 -9.10 2.09 -30.09
C LEU A 730 -10.21 2.03 -31.13
N SER A 731 -10.32 0.88 -31.79
CA SER A 731 -11.25 0.65 -32.89
C SER A 731 -12.44 -0.20 -32.40
N PRO A 732 -13.62 0.39 -32.15
CA PRO A 732 -14.81 -0.35 -31.76
C PRO A 732 -15.27 -1.28 -32.88
N LYS A 733 -15.42 -2.54 -32.53
CA LYS A 733 -15.99 -3.58 -33.37
C LYS A 733 -17.35 -3.98 -32.79
N ILE A 734 -18.43 -3.47 -33.36
CA ILE A 734 -19.75 -3.57 -32.73
C ILE A 734 -20.62 -4.57 -33.49
N GLY A 735 -21.31 -5.46 -32.79
CA GLY A 735 -22.20 -6.42 -33.42
C GLY A 735 -22.29 -7.75 -32.69
N ALA A 736 -21.60 -8.78 -33.19
CA ALA A 736 -21.80 -10.19 -32.84
C ALA A 736 -23.07 -10.79 -33.47
N HIS A 737 -23.89 -11.52 -32.71
CA HIS A 737 -25.17 -12.13 -33.15
C HIS A 737 -26.28 -11.09 -33.38
N SER A 738 -25.97 -10.04 -34.14
CA SER A 738 -26.70 -8.77 -34.25
C SER A 738 -27.88 -8.80 -35.23
N ARG A 739 -28.14 -9.95 -35.87
CA ARG A 739 -29.25 -10.04 -36.83
C ARG A 739 -30.61 -9.71 -36.20
N GLN A 740 -30.88 -10.05 -34.92
CA GLN A 740 -32.14 -9.61 -34.27
C GLN A 740 -32.20 -8.10 -34.10
N TYR A 741 -31.08 -7.46 -33.81
CA TYR A 741 -31.00 -6.04 -33.56
C TYR A 741 -31.31 -5.22 -34.83
N PHE A 742 -30.69 -5.59 -35.95
CA PHE A 742 -30.85 -4.86 -37.22
C PHE A 742 -31.99 -5.38 -38.11
N TYR A 743 -32.44 -6.62 -37.94
CA TYR A 743 -33.54 -7.21 -38.71
C TYR A 743 -34.36 -8.16 -37.83
N SER A 744 -35.20 -7.57 -36.99
CA SER A 744 -35.91 -8.30 -35.94
C SER A 744 -37.01 -9.20 -36.50
N SER A 745 -37.14 -10.39 -35.91
CA SER A 745 -38.22 -11.30 -36.28
C SER A 745 -39.60 -10.73 -35.99
N GLU A 746 -39.74 -9.96 -34.91
CA GLU A 746 -41.01 -9.33 -34.52
C GLU A 746 -41.52 -8.34 -35.58
N ALA A 747 -40.64 -7.49 -36.11
CA ALA A 747 -41.02 -6.49 -37.10
C ALA A 747 -41.27 -7.09 -38.49
N TYR A 748 -40.42 -8.03 -38.92
CA TYR A 748 -40.39 -8.45 -40.33
C TYR A 748 -41.06 -9.80 -40.61
N PHE A 749 -41.14 -10.73 -39.65
CA PHE A 749 -41.75 -12.04 -39.90
C PHE A 749 -43.25 -11.98 -40.25
N PRO A 750 -44.09 -11.13 -39.61
CA PRO A 750 -45.49 -11.01 -39.99
C PRO A 750 -45.72 -10.47 -41.40
N LEU A 751 -44.77 -9.69 -41.92
CA LEU A 751 -44.85 -9.03 -43.22
C LEU A 751 -44.23 -9.87 -44.34
N HIS A 752 -43.11 -10.53 -44.03
CA HIS A 752 -42.27 -11.26 -44.99
C HIS A 752 -41.81 -12.60 -44.43
N PRO A 753 -42.73 -13.56 -44.17
CA PRO A 753 -42.37 -14.87 -43.61
C PRO A 753 -41.40 -15.66 -44.50
N GLU A 754 -41.35 -15.37 -45.81
CA GLU A 754 -40.41 -15.94 -46.79
C GLU A 754 -38.95 -15.52 -46.59
N HIS A 755 -38.68 -14.43 -45.87
CA HIS A 755 -37.33 -14.03 -45.50
C HIS A 755 -36.73 -14.93 -44.41
N PHE A 756 -37.56 -15.67 -43.70
CA PHE A 756 -37.15 -16.46 -42.53
C PHE A 756 -37.03 -17.95 -42.85
N SER A 757 -36.28 -18.66 -42.02
CA SER A 757 -35.96 -20.07 -42.22
C SER A 757 -37.20 -20.97 -42.32
N LEU A 758 -37.15 -21.95 -43.21
CA LEU A 758 -38.06 -23.08 -43.25
C LEU A 758 -37.49 -24.17 -42.35
N VAL A 759 -38.19 -24.56 -41.29
CA VAL A 759 -37.76 -25.61 -40.37
C VAL A 759 -38.93 -26.57 -40.16
N ASN A 760 -38.70 -27.87 -40.34
CA ASN A 760 -39.74 -28.91 -40.26
C ASN A 760 -40.97 -28.58 -41.14
N GLY A 761 -40.73 -28.04 -42.34
CA GLY A 761 -41.77 -27.67 -43.29
C GLY A 761 -42.57 -26.40 -42.99
N LYS A 762 -42.23 -25.65 -41.91
CA LYS A 762 -42.89 -24.39 -41.55
C LYS A 762 -41.91 -23.21 -41.50
N ARG A 763 -42.30 -22.06 -42.05
CA ARG A 763 -41.53 -20.82 -41.89
C ARG A 763 -41.63 -20.33 -40.44
N THR A 764 -40.50 -19.95 -39.86
CA THR A 764 -40.45 -19.50 -38.46
C THR A 764 -39.52 -18.31 -38.27
N GLY A 765 -39.99 -17.28 -37.57
CA GLY A 765 -39.16 -16.16 -37.11
C GLY A 765 -38.32 -16.49 -35.87
N ALA A 766 -38.47 -17.66 -35.25
CA ALA A 766 -37.84 -17.97 -33.97
C ALA A 766 -36.35 -18.34 -34.07
N THR A 767 -35.84 -18.67 -35.26
CA THR A 767 -34.46 -19.16 -35.45
C THR A 767 -33.65 -18.24 -36.38
N GLN A 768 -33.52 -18.60 -37.65
CA GLN A 768 -32.61 -17.98 -38.62
C GLN A 768 -33.36 -17.34 -39.80
N LEU A 769 -32.65 -16.56 -40.62
CA LEU A 769 -33.12 -16.13 -41.93
C LEU A 769 -33.01 -17.27 -42.96
N CYS A 770 -33.74 -17.13 -44.07
CA CYS A 770 -33.52 -17.90 -45.28
C CYS A 770 -32.42 -17.22 -46.10
N TYR A 771 -31.16 -17.53 -45.80
CA TYR A 771 -30.01 -16.85 -46.43
C TYR A 771 -29.89 -17.04 -47.96
N SER A 772 -30.58 -18.02 -48.56
CA SER A 772 -30.69 -18.11 -50.02
C SER A 772 -31.76 -17.17 -50.63
N ASN A 773 -32.39 -16.32 -49.83
CA ASN A 773 -33.40 -15.34 -50.24
C ASN A 773 -32.90 -13.92 -49.93
N HIS A 774 -32.46 -13.20 -50.96
CA HIS A 774 -31.84 -11.88 -50.81
C HIS A 774 -32.85 -10.73 -50.71
N ALA A 775 -34.17 -11.00 -50.70
CA ALA A 775 -35.19 -9.95 -50.63
C ALA A 775 -35.10 -9.09 -49.34
N SER A 776 -34.52 -9.63 -48.26
CA SER A 776 -34.26 -8.89 -47.02
C SER A 776 -32.98 -8.04 -47.04
N VAL A 777 -32.08 -8.23 -48.01
CA VAL A 777 -30.74 -7.61 -48.02
C VAL A 777 -30.82 -6.10 -47.98
N ALA A 778 -31.68 -5.49 -48.80
CA ALA A 778 -31.79 -4.03 -48.88
C ALA A 778 -32.15 -3.42 -47.52
N ALA A 779 -33.27 -3.86 -46.93
CA ALA A 779 -33.73 -3.35 -45.63
C ALA A 779 -32.74 -3.65 -44.49
N TYR A 780 -32.10 -4.82 -44.50
CA TYR A 780 -31.09 -5.16 -43.49
C TYR A 780 -29.87 -4.25 -43.62
N ALA A 781 -29.33 -4.07 -44.83
CA ALA A 781 -28.18 -3.20 -45.08
C ALA A 781 -28.48 -1.74 -44.72
N ASP A 782 -29.66 -1.23 -45.08
CA ASP A 782 -30.06 0.16 -44.80
C ASP A 782 -30.12 0.42 -43.28
N ASN A 783 -30.68 -0.51 -42.49
CA ASN A 783 -30.68 -0.42 -41.02
C ASN A 783 -29.26 -0.39 -40.42
N VAL A 784 -28.32 -1.14 -41.02
CA VAL A 784 -26.90 -1.14 -40.59
C VAL A 784 -26.21 0.17 -41.00
N VAL A 785 -26.47 0.67 -42.20
CA VAL A 785 -25.93 1.95 -42.69
C VAL A 785 -26.38 3.11 -41.80
N ASP A 786 -27.66 3.16 -41.42
CA ASP A 786 -28.18 4.16 -40.51
C ASP A 786 -27.48 4.12 -39.15
N TYR A 787 -27.27 2.92 -38.60
CA TYR A 787 -26.52 2.74 -37.37
C TYR A 787 -25.07 3.21 -37.49
N LEU A 788 -24.36 2.83 -38.55
CA LEU A 788 -22.97 3.25 -38.77
C LEU A 788 -22.83 4.75 -39.02
N ASN A 789 -23.82 5.41 -39.63
CA ASN A 789 -23.83 6.85 -39.80
C ASN A 789 -24.01 7.58 -38.46
N ALA A 790 -24.82 7.02 -37.55
CA ALA A 790 -24.96 7.53 -36.19
C ALA A 790 -23.72 7.28 -35.30
N HIS A 791 -22.86 6.33 -35.70
CA HIS A 791 -21.70 5.86 -34.96
C HIS A 791 -20.41 5.90 -35.81
N PRO A 792 -19.88 7.11 -36.10
CA PRO A 792 -18.72 7.29 -36.98
C PRO A 792 -17.43 6.65 -36.48
N GLU A 793 -17.35 6.30 -35.19
CA GLU A 793 -16.20 5.62 -34.59
C GLU A 793 -16.11 4.13 -34.92
N ILE A 794 -17.20 3.47 -35.34
CA ILE A 794 -17.21 2.01 -35.56
C ILE A 794 -16.53 1.67 -36.90
N SER A 795 -15.47 0.88 -36.86
CA SER A 795 -14.71 0.49 -38.06
C SER A 795 -15.08 -0.90 -38.59
N VAL A 796 -15.61 -1.76 -37.74
CA VAL A 796 -16.03 -3.12 -38.08
C VAL A 796 -17.40 -3.40 -37.45
N VAL A 797 -18.35 -3.87 -38.26
CA VAL A 797 -19.65 -4.33 -37.78
C VAL A 797 -19.76 -5.85 -37.90
N GLY A 798 -20.04 -6.52 -36.78
CA GLY A 798 -20.27 -7.96 -36.75
C GLY A 798 -21.71 -8.30 -37.12
N LEU A 799 -21.91 -8.98 -38.24
CA LEU A 799 -23.23 -9.42 -38.72
C LEU A 799 -23.37 -10.93 -38.64
N TRP A 800 -23.14 -11.49 -37.44
CA TRP A 800 -23.21 -12.94 -37.26
C TRP A 800 -24.67 -13.39 -37.33
N PRO A 801 -24.94 -14.59 -37.86
CA PRO A 801 -26.25 -15.23 -37.74
C PRO A 801 -26.72 -15.27 -36.28
N SER A 802 -28.01 -15.50 -36.05
CA SER A 802 -28.53 -15.69 -34.69
C SER A 802 -27.77 -16.79 -33.99
N ASP A 803 -27.51 -16.64 -32.69
CA ASP A 803 -26.87 -17.71 -31.94
C ASP A 803 -27.77 -18.96 -31.92
N GLY A 804 -27.15 -20.14 -31.95
CA GLY A 804 -27.83 -21.43 -31.97
C GLY A 804 -28.13 -22.04 -33.35
N TYR A 805 -29.17 -22.86 -33.40
CA TYR A 805 -29.46 -23.82 -34.48
C TYR A 805 -30.62 -23.35 -35.39
N GLY A 806 -31.15 -24.24 -36.24
CA GLY A 806 -32.38 -24.00 -37.00
C GLY A 806 -32.19 -23.22 -38.31
N PHE A 807 -31.13 -23.54 -39.05
CA PHE A 807 -30.89 -23.03 -40.41
C PHE A 807 -31.96 -23.53 -41.39
N CYS A 808 -32.20 -22.74 -42.44
CA CYS A 808 -33.28 -22.97 -43.39
C CYS A 808 -33.11 -24.28 -44.20
N GLU A 809 -34.17 -25.08 -44.26
CA GLU A 809 -34.24 -26.38 -44.94
C GLU A 809 -34.86 -26.28 -46.35
N CYS A 810 -34.97 -25.09 -46.93
CA CYS A 810 -35.49 -24.94 -48.29
C CYS A 810 -34.50 -25.51 -49.32
N GLU A 811 -35.00 -25.90 -50.49
CA GLU A 811 -34.19 -26.52 -51.56
C GLU A 811 -32.97 -25.67 -51.96
N ARG A 812 -33.11 -24.34 -51.98
CA ARG A 812 -32.02 -23.42 -52.34
C ARG A 812 -30.92 -23.39 -51.27
N CYS A 813 -31.27 -23.33 -49.99
CA CYS A 813 -30.30 -23.38 -48.89
C CYS A 813 -29.60 -24.74 -48.82
N LYS A 814 -30.27 -25.85 -49.19
CA LYS A 814 -29.68 -27.20 -49.22
C LYS A 814 -28.77 -27.46 -50.42
N ALA A 815 -28.88 -26.68 -51.49
CA ALA A 815 -28.12 -26.89 -52.73
C ALA A 815 -26.64 -26.49 -52.64
N GLY A 816 -26.23 -25.78 -51.59
CA GLY A 816 -24.84 -25.39 -51.33
C GLY A 816 -24.41 -25.71 -49.90
N SER A 817 -23.11 -25.55 -49.62
CA SER A 817 -22.62 -25.62 -48.24
C SER A 817 -23.24 -24.47 -47.42
N THR A 818 -23.44 -24.67 -46.11
CA THR A 818 -23.98 -23.62 -45.24
C THR A 818 -23.11 -22.37 -45.26
N THR A 819 -21.77 -22.52 -45.33
CA THR A 819 -20.82 -21.41 -45.44
C THR A 819 -21.01 -20.63 -46.73
N ASP A 820 -21.14 -21.30 -47.88
CA ASP A 820 -21.35 -20.63 -49.18
C ASP A 820 -22.65 -19.82 -49.18
N VAL A 821 -23.75 -20.41 -48.69
CA VAL A 821 -25.06 -19.72 -48.66
C VAL A 821 -25.05 -18.50 -47.74
N LEU A 822 -24.37 -18.58 -46.59
CA LEU A 822 -24.23 -17.45 -45.68
C LEU A 822 -23.33 -16.36 -46.24
N LEU A 823 -22.22 -16.74 -46.85
CA LEU A 823 -21.24 -15.81 -47.37
C LEU A 823 -21.76 -15.07 -48.62
N ASP A 824 -22.53 -15.74 -49.48
CA ASP A 824 -23.19 -15.12 -50.63
C ASP A 824 -24.16 -14.02 -50.19
N TYR A 825 -25.00 -14.32 -49.20
CA TYR A 825 -25.91 -13.35 -48.61
C TYR A 825 -25.18 -12.17 -47.97
N LEU A 826 -24.14 -12.45 -47.19
CA LEU A 826 -23.38 -11.40 -46.51
C LEU A 826 -22.51 -10.59 -47.46
N ASN A 827 -22.07 -11.15 -48.58
CA ASN A 827 -21.40 -10.38 -49.62
C ASN A 827 -22.33 -9.31 -50.19
N ASP A 828 -23.60 -9.64 -50.49
CA ASP A 828 -24.60 -8.69 -51.00
C ASP A 828 -24.92 -7.59 -49.97
N VAL A 829 -25.11 -7.98 -48.69
CA VAL A 829 -25.26 -7.01 -47.59
C VAL A 829 -24.03 -6.10 -47.47
N SER A 830 -22.82 -6.68 -47.53
CA SER A 830 -21.57 -5.94 -47.37
C SER A 830 -21.32 -4.98 -48.53
N GLU A 831 -21.64 -5.36 -49.77
CA GLU A 831 -21.50 -4.51 -50.94
C GLU A 831 -22.38 -3.26 -50.83
N ARG A 832 -23.62 -3.44 -50.38
CA ARG A 832 -24.52 -2.32 -50.08
C ARG A 832 -24.01 -1.40 -48.97
N ILE A 833 -23.51 -1.97 -47.87
CA ILE A 833 -22.95 -1.17 -46.76
C ILE A 833 -21.73 -0.40 -47.26
N HIS A 834 -20.81 -1.05 -47.96
CA HIS A 834 -19.57 -0.44 -48.44
C HIS A 834 -19.82 0.71 -49.43
N ALA A 835 -20.86 0.60 -50.27
CA ALA A 835 -21.26 1.67 -51.18
C ALA A 835 -21.66 2.98 -50.48
N HIS A 836 -22.15 2.90 -49.23
CA HIS A 836 -22.60 4.06 -48.45
C HIS A 836 -21.62 4.47 -47.34
N VAL A 837 -20.93 3.49 -46.74
CA VAL A 837 -20.02 3.67 -45.61
C VAL A 837 -18.69 2.94 -45.89
N PRO A 838 -17.86 3.43 -46.84
CA PRO A 838 -16.67 2.71 -47.31
C PRO A 838 -15.59 2.52 -46.23
N ARG A 839 -15.66 3.30 -45.14
CA ARG A 839 -14.78 3.19 -43.97
C ARG A 839 -15.03 1.94 -43.12
N ALA A 840 -16.22 1.35 -43.19
CA ALA A 840 -16.62 0.24 -42.34
C ALA A 840 -16.42 -1.11 -43.06
N LYS A 841 -15.95 -2.11 -42.30
CA LYS A 841 -15.88 -3.50 -42.75
C LYS A 841 -16.98 -4.34 -42.09
N VAL A 842 -17.39 -5.42 -42.75
CA VAL A 842 -18.34 -6.39 -42.20
C VAL A 842 -17.59 -7.61 -41.72
N GLU A 843 -17.83 -8.05 -40.49
CA GLU A 843 -17.29 -9.31 -40.01
C GLU A 843 -18.27 -10.47 -40.23
N PHE A 844 -17.74 -11.56 -40.77
CA PHE A 844 -18.37 -12.86 -40.87
C PHE A 844 -17.73 -13.84 -39.87
N LEU A 845 -18.49 -14.30 -38.89
CA LEU A 845 -18.03 -15.36 -38.00
C LEU A 845 -18.17 -16.72 -38.68
N SER A 846 -17.15 -17.56 -38.64
CA SER A 846 -17.21 -18.98 -38.99
C SER A 846 -17.41 -19.79 -37.71
N TYR A 847 -18.62 -20.32 -37.47
CA TYR A 847 -19.04 -20.81 -36.15
C TYR A 847 -19.82 -22.13 -36.22
N ILE A 848 -19.51 -23.06 -35.30
CA ILE A 848 -20.16 -24.37 -35.05
C ILE A 848 -20.57 -25.17 -36.31
N HIS A 849 -21.68 -24.78 -36.94
CA HIS A 849 -22.31 -25.47 -38.08
C HIS A 849 -21.70 -25.10 -39.44
N TYR A 850 -20.94 -24.03 -39.52
CA TYR A 850 -20.40 -23.48 -40.77
C TYR A 850 -18.94 -23.04 -40.58
N THR A 851 -18.13 -23.91 -39.96
CA THR A 851 -16.69 -23.66 -39.77
C THR A 851 -15.83 -24.01 -40.98
N ALA A 852 -16.33 -24.92 -41.82
CA ALA A 852 -15.67 -25.27 -43.06
C ALA A 852 -15.57 -24.03 -43.98
N PRO A 853 -14.44 -23.82 -44.66
CA PRO A 853 -14.29 -22.71 -45.61
C PRO A 853 -15.28 -22.84 -46.77
N PRO A 854 -15.59 -21.73 -47.46
CA PRO A 854 -16.50 -21.76 -48.61
C PRO A 854 -15.89 -22.56 -49.77
N GLU A 855 -16.72 -23.27 -50.51
CA GLU A 855 -16.28 -24.08 -51.66
C GLU A 855 -16.35 -23.28 -52.97
N LYS A 856 -17.28 -22.32 -53.06
CA LYS A 856 -17.62 -21.60 -54.30
C LYS A 856 -17.56 -20.09 -54.13
N VAL A 857 -18.00 -19.58 -52.99
CA VAL A 857 -18.16 -18.14 -52.76
C VAL A 857 -16.88 -17.57 -52.14
N LYS A 858 -16.36 -16.48 -52.68
CA LYS A 858 -15.20 -15.79 -52.11
C LYS A 858 -15.63 -14.61 -51.25
N PRO A 859 -15.00 -14.38 -50.09
CA PRO A 859 -15.26 -13.20 -49.28
C PRO A 859 -14.81 -11.93 -50.03
N LEU A 860 -15.59 -10.85 -49.90
CA LEU A 860 -15.22 -9.55 -50.45
C LEU A 860 -14.03 -8.91 -49.69
N PRO A 861 -13.26 -7.98 -50.30
CA PRO A 861 -12.11 -7.35 -49.64
C PRO A 861 -12.42 -6.54 -48.38
N TYR A 862 -13.67 -6.11 -48.19
CA TYR A 862 -14.16 -5.40 -47.00
C TYR A 862 -14.99 -6.29 -46.07
N LEU A 863 -14.97 -7.59 -46.30
CA LEU A 863 -15.50 -8.61 -45.41
C LEU A 863 -14.34 -9.29 -44.68
N VAL A 864 -14.42 -9.35 -43.34
CA VAL A 864 -13.42 -9.94 -42.44
C VAL A 864 -13.93 -11.31 -42.00
N PRO A 865 -13.40 -12.43 -42.54
CA PRO A 865 -13.73 -13.75 -42.03
C PRO A 865 -13.05 -13.99 -40.69
N THR A 866 -13.82 -14.41 -39.70
CA THR A 866 -13.32 -14.65 -38.33
C THR A 866 -13.60 -16.09 -37.96
N TYR A 867 -12.54 -16.90 -37.87
CA TYR A 867 -12.65 -18.31 -37.51
C TYR A 867 -12.83 -18.46 -35.99
N CYS A 868 -13.96 -19.03 -35.56
CA CYS A 868 -14.25 -19.25 -34.15
C CYS A 868 -13.71 -20.61 -33.66
N GLU A 869 -12.88 -20.55 -32.62
CA GLU A 869 -12.15 -21.72 -32.11
C GLU A 869 -12.92 -22.55 -31.07
N TYR A 870 -14.19 -22.21 -30.81
CA TYR A 870 -14.99 -22.75 -29.71
C TYR A 870 -15.07 -24.28 -29.67
N HIS A 871 -15.61 -24.91 -30.73
CA HIS A 871 -15.75 -26.38 -30.84
C HIS A 871 -14.72 -27.03 -31.76
N SER A 872 -13.84 -26.23 -32.36
CA SER A 872 -12.90 -26.68 -33.37
C SER A 872 -11.54 -27.08 -32.81
N ARG A 873 -11.17 -26.69 -31.58
CA ARG A 873 -9.90 -27.07 -30.95
C ARG A 873 -9.97 -27.22 -29.42
N ASN A 874 -8.93 -27.80 -28.82
CA ASN A 874 -8.69 -27.75 -27.38
C ASN A 874 -7.87 -26.48 -27.07
N GLN A 875 -8.37 -25.63 -26.17
CA GLN A 875 -7.75 -24.33 -25.83
C GLN A 875 -6.85 -24.32 -24.58
N PHE A 876 -6.52 -25.50 -24.08
CA PHE A 876 -5.54 -25.72 -23.03
C PHE A 876 -4.28 -26.37 -23.58
N HIS A 877 -4.32 -26.81 -24.83
CA HIS A 877 -3.19 -27.39 -25.56
C HIS A 877 -2.85 -26.53 -26.78
N PRO A 878 -1.55 -26.32 -27.08
CA PRO A 878 -1.11 -25.61 -28.27
C PRO A 878 -1.77 -26.15 -29.54
N ILE A 879 -2.14 -25.26 -30.46
CA ILE A 879 -2.70 -25.61 -31.76
C ILE A 879 -1.74 -26.48 -32.57
N THR A 880 -0.44 -26.43 -32.27
CA THR A 880 0.60 -27.27 -32.88
C THR A 880 0.64 -28.71 -32.35
N GLU A 881 -0.01 -29.00 -31.22
CA GLU A 881 -0.08 -30.35 -30.67
C GLU A 881 -0.94 -31.26 -31.56
N GLU A 882 -0.54 -32.53 -31.70
CA GLU A 882 -1.21 -33.52 -32.56
C GLU A 882 -2.47 -34.12 -31.91
N ARG A 883 -3.50 -33.27 -31.77
CA ARG A 883 -4.87 -33.65 -31.39
C ARG A 883 -5.80 -33.56 -32.59
N ALA A 884 -6.77 -34.46 -32.69
CA ALA A 884 -7.68 -34.52 -33.85
C ALA A 884 -8.47 -33.20 -34.05
N SER A 885 -8.91 -32.55 -32.97
CA SER A 885 -9.55 -31.23 -33.01
C SER A 885 -8.57 -30.16 -33.49
N ASN A 886 -7.38 -30.07 -32.90
CA ASN A 886 -6.35 -29.10 -33.31
C ASN A 886 -5.95 -29.29 -34.78
N ALA A 887 -5.77 -30.53 -35.26
CA ALA A 887 -5.49 -30.82 -36.66
C ALA A 887 -6.63 -30.40 -37.61
N LYS A 888 -7.90 -30.53 -37.19
CA LYS A 888 -9.05 -30.01 -37.94
C LYS A 888 -9.02 -28.48 -37.99
N CYS A 889 -8.83 -27.82 -36.85
CA CYS A 889 -8.72 -26.37 -36.74
C CYS A 889 -7.60 -25.82 -37.63
N ARG A 890 -6.39 -26.41 -37.59
CA ARG A 890 -5.26 -26.04 -38.46
C ARG A 890 -5.65 -26.05 -39.94
N ARG A 891 -6.23 -27.16 -40.43
CA ARG A 891 -6.65 -27.29 -41.83
C ARG A 891 -7.70 -26.25 -42.24
N GLU A 892 -8.73 -26.05 -41.41
CA GLU A 892 -9.78 -25.08 -41.71
C GLU A 892 -9.25 -23.64 -41.68
N LEU A 893 -8.43 -23.29 -40.68
CA LEU A 893 -7.85 -21.96 -40.54
C LEU A 893 -6.87 -21.63 -41.67
N GLU A 894 -5.95 -22.54 -42.01
CA GLU A 894 -5.05 -22.38 -43.16
C GLU A 894 -5.84 -22.17 -44.46
N SER A 895 -6.96 -22.87 -44.62
CA SER A 895 -7.84 -22.71 -45.78
C SER A 895 -8.53 -21.34 -45.79
N TRP A 896 -8.99 -20.85 -44.63
CA TRP A 896 -9.57 -19.50 -44.52
C TRP A 896 -8.57 -18.39 -44.86
N VAL A 897 -7.31 -18.54 -44.43
CA VAL A 897 -6.23 -17.59 -44.77
C VAL A 897 -5.94 -17.59 -46.28
N GLN A 898 -6.10 -18.72 -46.97
CA GLN A 898 -6.03 -18.78 -48.43
C GLN A 898 -7.21 -18.07 -49.13
N GLN A 899 -8.38 -18.02 -48.50
CA GLN A 899 -9.56 -17.31 -49.06
C GLN A 899 -9.49 -15.80 -48.84
N SER A 900 -8.91 -15.33 -47.74
CA SER A 900 -8.80 -13.91 -47.41
C SER A 900 -7.57 -13.61 -46.57
N ASN A 901 -6.80 -12.61 -46.98
CA ASN A 901 -5.71 -12.05 -46.18
C ASN A 901 -6.18 -11.22 -44.97
N GLN A 902 -7.50 -11.09 -44.78
CA GLN A 902 -8.11 -10.48 -43.59
C GLN A 902 -8.64 -11.52 -42.60
N ALA A 903 -8.39 -12.81 -42.84
CA ALA A 903 -8.84 -13.85 -41.93
C ALA A 903 -8.28 -13.63 -40.51
N THR A 904 -9.18 -13.57 -39.52
CA THR A 904 -8.83 -13.45 -38.11
C THR A 904 -9.34 -14.65 -37.31
N VAL A 905 -8.92 -14.74 -36.06
CA VAL A 905 -9.32 -15.81 -35.13
C VAL A 905 -10.11 -15.21 -33.96
N TYR A 906 -11.17 -15.91 -33.54
CA TYR A 906 -11.90 -15.62 -32.32
C TYR A 906 -11.64 -16.72 -31.28
N SER A 907 -10.81 -16.41 -30.28
CA SER A 907 -10.31 -17.34 -29.28
C SER A 907 -11.01 -17.17 -27.93
N TYR A 908 -10.98 -18.21 -27.10
CA TYR A 908 -11.68 -18.26 -25.80
C TYR A 908 -10.68 -18.44 -24.65
N TYR A 909 -9.49 -17.83 -24.77
CA TYR A 909 -8.45 -17.93 -23.73
C TYR A 909 -8.98 -17.47 -22.36
N ALA A 910 -9.74 -16.37 -22.34
CA ALA A 910 -10.36 -15.76 -21.16
C ALA A 910 -11.87 -16.04 -21.04
N ASP A 911 -12.35 -17.16 -21.57
CA ASP A 911 -13.75 -17.54 -21.44
C ASP A 911 -13.99 -18.39 -20.19
N ASP A 912 -14.75 -17.82 -19.26
CA ASP A 912 -15.06 -18.50 -18.02
C ASP A 912 -15.94 -19.75 -18.17
N VAL A 913 -16.73 -19.85 -19.24
CA VAL A 913 -17.64 -20.99 -19.45
C VAL A 913 -16.86 -22.24 -19.86
N ILE A 914 -15.83 -22.10 -20.70
CA ILE A 914 -14.88 -23.14 -21.06
C ILE A 914 -13.94 -23.43 -19.89
N LYS A 915 -13.40 -22.38 -19.24
CA LYS A 915 -12.39 -22.50 -18.17
C LYS A 915 -12.99 -22.82 -16.78
N LYS A 916 -14.32 -22.88 -16.67
CA LYS A 916 -15.08 -23.20 -15.44
C LYS A 916 -14.84 -22.22 -14.30
N PHE A 917 -14.51 -20.96 -14.60
CA PHE A 917 -14.23 -19.90 -13.61
C PHE A 917 -13.09 -20.24 -12.64
N LEU A 918 -12.14 -21.08 -13.07
CA LEU A 918 -10.97 -21.48 -12.28
C LEU A 918 -9.71 -20.81 -12.80
N TYR A 919 -8.75 -20.53 -11.91
CA TYR A 919 -7.41 -20.11 -12.32
C TYR A 919 -6.72 -21.26 -13.07
N ASN A 920 -6.64 -21.13 -14.39
CA ASN A 920 -5.94 -22.07 -15.25
C ASN A 920 -5.05 -21.31 -16.24
N PRO A 921 -3.84 -20.90 -15.80
CA PRO A 921 -2.93 -20.11 -16.61
C PRO A 921 -2.36 -20.94 -17.76
N VAL A 922 -2.64 -20.50 -18.99
CA VAL A 922 -2.15 -21.13 -20.24
C VAL A 922 -1.30 -20.20 -21.13
N PRO A 923 -0.39 -19.37 -20.58
CA PRO A 923 0.39 -18.41 -21.38
C PRO A 923 1.28 -19.09 -22.43
N ASP A 924 1.75 -20.31 -22.16
CA ASP A 924 2.53 -21.13 -23.09
C ASP A 924 1.74 -21.50 -24.35
N VAL A 925 0.45 -21.84 -24.18
CA VAL A 925 -0.48 -22.17 -25.28
C VAL A 925 -0.71 -20.94 -26.15
N VAL A 926 -1.03 -19.81 -25.53
CA VAL A 926 -1.26 -18.54 -26.24
C VAL A 926 -0.05 -18.15 -27.09
N LEU A 927 1.16 -18.31 -26.56
CA LEU A 927 2.39 -18.01 -27.29
C LEU A 927 2.63 -18.94 -28.47
N ALA A 928 2.42 -20.25 -28.28
CA ALA A 928 2.56 -21.22 -29.35
C ALA A 928 1.55 -20.97 -30.47
N ASP A 929 0.31 -20.63 -30.10
CA ASP A 929 -0.77 -20.35 -31.04
C ASP A 929 -0.50 -19.09 -31.86
N LEU A 930 -0.14 -17.98 -31.21
CA LEU A 930 0.18 -16.74 -31.93
C LEU A 930 1.39 -16.89 -32.85
N ARG A 931 2.41 -17.66 -32.48
CA ARG A 931 3.52 -17.96 -33.41
C ARG A 931 3.06 -18.77 -34.61
N TYR A 932 2.18 -19.75 -34.40
CA TYR A 932 1.61 -20.52 -35.49
C TYR A 932 0.73 -19.65 -36.41
N TYR A 933 -0.14 -18.81 -35.84
CA TYR A 933 -0.97 -17.85 -36.57
C TYR A 933 -0.14 -16.88 -37.42
N GLN A 934 0.96 -16.37 -36.87
CA GLN A 934 1.92 -15.56 -37.63
C GLN A 934 2.50 -16.36 -38.80
N GLY A 935 2.92 -17.61 -38.56
CA GLY A 935 3.54 -18.47 -39.56
C GLY A 935 2.65 -18.80 -40.75
N ILE A 936 1.33 -18.90 -40.55
CA ILE A 936 0.37 -19.18 -41.64
C ILE A 936 -0.26 -17.93 -42.25
N GLY A 937 -0.01 -16.73 -41.69
CA GLY A 937 -0.48 -15.45 -42.23
C GLY A 937 -1.87 -14.99 -41.75
N VAL A 938 -2.31 -15.40 -40.55
CA VAL A 938 -3.53 -14.86 -39.93
C VAL A 938 -3.36 -13.35 -39.69
N ALA A 939 -4.38 -12.56 -40.02
CA ALA A 939 -4.34 -11.10 -39.91
C ALA A 939 -4.38 -10.61 -38.44
N GLY A 940 -4.98 -11.41 -37.56
CA GLY A 940 -4.96 -11.16 -36.13
C GLY A 940 -5.98 -11.98 -35.34
N ASN A 941 -6.21 -11.57 -34.10
CA ASN A 941 -6.98 -12.34 -33.14
C ASN A 941 -7.87 -11.43 -32.29
N SER A 942 -8.97 -11.99 -31.79
CA SER A 942 -9.80 -11.39 -30.75
C SER A 942 -10.11 -12.43 -29.67
N VAL A 943 -9.87 -12.08 -28.41
CA VAL A 943 -10.12 -12.97 -27.27
C VAL A 943 -11.44 -12.62 -26.62
N LEU A 944 -12.33 -13.60 -26.49
CA LEU A 944 -13.57 -13.47 -25.72
C LEU A 944 -13.28 -13.43 -24.22
N MET A 945 -13.94 -12.50 -23.55
CA MET A 945 -14.04 -12.45 -22.10
C MET A 945 -15.50 -12.31 -21.68
N MET A 946 -16.06 -13.39 -21.13
CA MET A 946 -17.50 -13.51 -20.78
C MET A 946 -17.84 -12.93 -19.40
N ASN A 947 -16.84 -12.80 -18.51
CA ASN A 947 -16.98 -12.09 -17.24
C ASN A 947 -15.69 -11.31 -16.92
N PRO A 948 -15.59 -10.05 -17.39
CA PRO A 948 -14.39 -9.23 -17.21
C PRO A 948 -13.91 -9.08 -15.77
N GLN A 949 -14.81 -9.20 -14.79
CA GLN A 949 -14.50 -9.09 -13.36
C GLN A 949 -13.69 -10.27 -12.82
N SER A 950 -13.74 -11.43 -13.48
CA SER A 950 -12.92 -12.61 -13.16
C SER A 950 -11.48 -12.48 -13.68
N TRP A 951 -10.94 -11.25 -13.78
CA TRP A 951 -9.61 -10.99 -14.33
C TRP A 951 -8.53 -11.86 -13.70
N TRP A 952 -8.60 -12.09 -12.39
CA TRP A 952 -7.64 -12.92 -11.64
C TRP A 952 -7.49 -14.34 -12.22
N ALA A 953 -8.55 -14.92 -12.79
CA ALA A 953 -8.53 -16.27 -13.37
C ALA A 953 -7.76 -16.32 -14.70
N HIS A 954 -7.69 -15.18 -15.40
CA HIS A 954 -7.27 -15.07 -16.80
C HIS A 954 -6.03 -14.20 -17.03
N ALA A 955 -5.64 -13.43 -16.02
CA ALA A 955 -4.62 -12.39 -16.14
C ALA A 955 -3.32 -12.84 -16.82
N PRO A 956 -2.69 -13.98 -16.47
CA PRO A 956 -1.42 -14.38 -17.08
C PRO A 956 -1.51 -14.64 -18.58
N HIS A 957 -2.60 -15.25 -19.05
CA HIS A 957 -2.76 -15.53 -20.47
C HIS A 957 -3.23 -14.29 -21.25
N MET A 958 -3.98 -13.36 -20.63
CA MET A 958 -4.33 -12.09 -21.26
C MET A 958 -3.11 -11.19 -21.42
N TYR A 959 -2.24 -11.18 -20.43
CA TYR A 959 -0.95 -10.49 -20.51
C TYR A 959 -0.06 -11.12 -21.59
N ALA A 960 0.07 -12.46 -21.60
CA ALA A 960 0.81 -13.17 -22.66
C ALA A 960 0.25 -12.87 -24.06
N TYR A 961 -1.08 -12.88 -24.21
CA TYR A 961 -1.77 -12.53 -25.46
C TYR A 961 -1.39 -11.14 -25.94
N ALA A 962 -1.51 -10.13 -25.06
CA ALA A 962 -1.26 -8.75 -25.47
C ALA A 962 0.21 -8.53 -25.90
N ARG A 963 1.16 -9.11 -25.15
CA ARG A 963 2.59 -9.02 -25.48
C ARG A 963 2.93 -9.76 -26.77
N ALA A 964 2.37 -10.95 -26.99
CA ALA A 964 2.63 -11.74 -28.18
C ALA A 964 1.87 -11.25 -29.42
N ALA A 965 0.74 -10.57 -29.25
CA ALA A 965 0.04 -9.91 -30.33
C ALA A 965 0.86 -8.75 -30.93
N TRP A 966 1.65 -8.08 -30.08
CA TRP A 966 2.65 -7.11 -30.51
C TRP A 966 3.91 -7.80 -31.03
N ASN A 967 4.52 -8.69 -30.25
CA ASN A 967 5.72 -9.44 -30.62
C ASN A 967 5.60 -10.93 -30.30
N SER A 968 5.22 -11.73 -31.28
CA SER A 968 5.05 -13.19 -31.12
C SER A 968 6.36 -13.96 -30.85
N SER A 969 7.53 -13.34 -31.06
CA SER A 969 8.82 -13.97 -30.74
C SER A 969 9.18 -13.88 -29.25
N ILE A 970 8.41 -13.16 -28.44
CA ILE A 970 8.63 -13.04 -27.00
C ILE A 970 8.60 -14.42 -26.33
N THR A 971 9.49 -14.65 -25.36
CA THR A 971 9.59 -15.94 -24.67
C THR A 971 8.64 -16.03 -23.48
N LEU A 972 8.29 -17.26 -23.09
CA LEU A 972 7.47 -17.50 -21.90
C LEU A 972 8.15 -16.98 -20.63
N ASN A 973 9.47 -17.17 -20.53
CA ASN A 973 10.24 -16.67 -19.38
C ASN A 973 10.17 -15.15 -19.30
N ALA A 974 10.39 -14.42 -20.41
CA ALA A 974 10.28 -12.97 -20.40
C ALA A 974 8.88 -12.47 -19.99
N ILE A 975 7.82 -13.14 -20.44
CA ILE A 975 6.45 -12.81 -20.04
C ILE A 975 6.22 -13.06 -18.55
N ASN A 976 6.59 -14.24 -18.05
CA ASN A 976 6.41 -14.57 -16.64
C ASN A 976 7.26 -13.66 -15.75
N ASP A 977 8.51 -13.40 -16.12
CA ASP A 977 9.41 -12.54 -15.36
C ASP A 977 8.84 -11.13 -15.27
N ASP A 978 8.39 -10.55 -16.39
CA ASP A 978 7.76 -9.22 -16.39
C ASP A 978 6.44 -9.22 -15.61
N TYR A 979 5.50 -10.11 -15.95
CA TYR A 979 4.18 -10.15 -15.32
C TYR A 979 4.27 -10.33 -13.80
N PHE A 980 4.98 -11.37 -13.35
CA PHE A 980 5.02 -11.69 -11.92
C PHE A 980 5.82 -10.66 -11.12
N THR A 981 6.91 -10.11 -11.68
CA THR A 981 7.67 -9.05 -11.00
C THR A 981 6.86 -7.76 -10.91
N SER A 982 6.15 -7.40 -11.99
CA SER A 982 5.34 -6.19 -12.03
C SER A 982 4.09 -6.28 -11.18
N MET A 983 3.51 -7.47 -11.05
CA MET A 983 2.27 -7.71 -10.30
C MET A 983 2.50 -8.01 -8.81
N TYR A 984 3.51 -8.82 -8.49
CA TYR A 984 3.68 -9.39 -7.14
C TYR A 984 4.98 -8.95 -6.44
N GLY A 985 5.86 -8.21 -7.13
CA GLY A 985 7.09 -7.67 -6.54
C GLY A 985 7.94 -8.76 -5.85
N PRO A 986 8.28 -8.62 -4.55
CA PRO A 986 9.03 -9.63 -3.80
C PRO A 986 8.43 -11.06 -3.83
N ALA A 987 7.12 -11.21 -4.03
CA ALA A 987 6.45 -12.51 -4.10
C ALA A 987 6.47 -13.16 -5.49
N ALA A 988 7.11 -12.54 -6.49
CA ALA A 988 7.09 -12.99 -7.88
C ALA A 988 7.55 -14.45 -8.08
N ASP A 989 8.64 -14.85 -7.42
CA ASP A 989 9.21 -16.21 -7.54
C ASP A 989 8.23 -17.27 -7.03
N ALA A 990 7.59 -17.02 -5.88
CA ALA A 990 6.60 -17.90 -5.30
C ALA A 990 5.35 -17.99 -6.18
N MET A 991 4.91 -16.87 -6.76
CA MET A 991 3.77 -16.84 -7.67
C MET A 991 4.05 -17.53 -9.01
N ARG A 992 5.28 -17.44 -9.55
CA ARG A 992 5.71 -18.26 -10.70
C ARG A 992 5.65 -19.75 -10.38
N ALA A 993 6.13 -20.14 -9.20
CA ALA A 993 6.05 -21.53 -8.74
C ALA A 993 4.60 -21.99 -8.51
N HIS A 994 3.71 -21.09 -8.06
CA HIS A 994 2.28 -21.35 -7.96
C HIS A 994 1.68 -21.61 -9.34
N GLN A 995 1.91 -20.74 -10.33
CA GLN A 995 1.46 -20.94 -11.72
C GLN A 995 1.93 -22.31 -12.25
N GLN A 996 3.19 -22.68 -12.02
CA GLN A 996 3.72 -23.98 -12.43
C GLN A 996 2.99 -25.15 -11.75
N ALA A 997 2.77 -25.08 -10.44
CA ALA A 997 2.04 -26.12 -9.70
C ALA A 997 0.58 -26.25 -10.16
N THR A 998 -0.08 -25.13 -10.47
CA THR A 998 -1.41 -25.12 -11.06
C THR A 998 -1.40 -25.78 -12.44
N ARG A 999 -0.42 -25.48 -13.29
CA ARG A 999 -0.29 -26.13 -14.60
C ARG A 999 -0.07 -27.64 -14.48
N GLU A 1000 0.75 -28.10 -13.52
CA GLU A 1000 0.93 -29.52 -13.21
C GLU A 1000 -0.40 -30.21 -12.86
N LEU A 1001 -1.34 -29.49 -12.23
CA LEU A 1001 -2.65 -30.04 -11.90
C LEU A 1001 -3.47 -30.34 -13.15
N PHE A 1002 -3.52 -29.41 -14.09
CA PHE A 1002 -4.35 -29.54 -15.29
C PHE A 1002 -3.73 -30.49 -16.32
N ASP A 1003 -2.40 -30.53 -16.43
CA ASP A 1003 -1.68 -31.39 -17.38
C ASP A 1003 -1.39 -32.79 -16.84
N GLY A 1004 -1.42 -32.96 -15.52
CA GLY A 1004 -1.14 -34.23 -14.86
C GLY A 1004 -2.04 -35.34 -15.39
N GLN A 1005 -1.46 -36.50 -15.72
CA GLN A 1005 -2.23 -37.69 -16.08
C GLN A 1005 -2.69 -38.42 -14.82
N PHE A 1006 -4.00 -38.58 -14.65
CA PHE A 1006 -4.62 -39.22 -13.48
C PHE A 1006 -5.43 -40.45 -13.91
N GLY A 1007 -4.85 -41.64 -13.86
CA GLY A 1007 -5.53 -42.89 -14.23
C GLY A 1007 -6.00 -42.95 -15.70
N HIS A 1008 -5.83 -44.09 -16.37
CA HIS A 1008 -6.20 -44.29 -17.79
C HIS A 1008 -5.69 -43.24 -18.81
N GLY A 1009 -4.74 -42.38 -18.42
CA GLY A 1009 -4.14 -41.36 -19.29
C GLY A 1009 -4.95 -40.07 -19.47
N GLN A 1010 -6.00 -39.82 -18.68
CA GLN A 1010 -6.77 -38.57 -18.76
C GLN A 1010 -6.11 -37.44 -17.97
N THR A 1011 -6.19 -36.20 -18.48
CA THR A 1011 -5.64 -35.02 -17.80
C THR A 1011 -6.66 -34.37 -16.84
N GLY A 1012 -6.19 -33.54 -15.90
CA GLY A 1012 -7.04 -32.69 -15.05
C GLY A 1012 -7.99 -31.80 -15.86
N GLU A 1013 -7.48 -31.25 -16.95
CA GLU A 1013 -8.25 -30.47 -17.91
C GLU A 1013 -9.37 -31.28 -18.58
N GLU A 1014 -9.11 -32.51 -19.02
CA GLU A 1014 -10.12 -33.39 -19.63
C GLU A 1014 -11.23 -33.75 -18.63
N MET A 1015 -10.90 -33.87 -17.34
CA MET A 1015 -11.88 -34.10 -16.27
C MET A 1015 -12.82 -32.90 -16.07
N LEU A 1016 -12.28 -31.67 -16.11
CA LEU A 1016 -13.07 -30.44 -15.88
C LEU A 1016 -13.81 -29.95 -17.12
N SER A 1017 -13.20 -30.00 -18.30
CA SER A 1017 -13.78 -29.52 -19.56
C SER A 1017 -15.03 -30.29 -19.97
N ALA A 1018 -15.06 -31.60 -19.70
CA ALA A 1018 -16.18 -32.45 -20.11
C ALA A 1018 -17.24 -32.62 -19.00
N PHE A 1019 -16.91 -32.45 -17.72
CA PHE A 1019 -17.67 -32.97 -16.55
C PHE A 1019 -18.26 -34.38 -16.79
N ARG A 1020 -17.69 -35.15 -17.72
CA ARG A 1020 -18.18 -36.45 -18.16
C ARG A 1020 -17.22 -37.48 -17.63
N ILE A 1021 -17.34 -37.78 -16.33
CA ILE A 1021 -16.82 -39.02 -15.78
C ILE A 1021 -17.67 -40.16 -16.36
N LYS A 1022 -17.43 -40.52 -17.62
CA LYS A 1022 -18.13 -41.66 -18.24
C LYS A 1022 -17.54 -43.01 -17.83
N ARG A 1023 -16.34 -43.04 -17.24
CA ARG A 1023 -15.79 -44.14 -16.43
C ARG A 1023 -14.52 -43.68 -15.73
N PHE A 1024 -14.59 -43.40 -14.42
CA PHE A 1024 -13.44 -43.69 -13.57
C PHE A 1024 -13.39 -45.22 -13.48
N HIS A 1025 -12.44 -45.83 -14.17
CA HIS A 1025 -12.13 -47.25 -13.99
C HIS A 1025 -11.23 -47.36 -12.74
N LEU A 1026 -11.67 -48.18 -11.78
CA LEU A 1026 -11.38 -48.08 -10.34
C LEU A 1026 -10.08 -48.77 -9.90
N ASP A 1027 -9.14 -48.98 -10.80
CA ASP A 1027 -7.96 -49.80 -10.55
C ASP A 1027 -6.89 -49.02 -9.75
N GLN A 1028 -6.97 -47.69 -9.72
CA GLN A 1028 -5.95 -46.78 -9.16
C GLN A 1028 -6.51 -45.54 -8.41
N GLU A 1029 -7.74 -45.61 -7.90
CA GLU A 1029 -8.46 -44.46 -7.30
C GLU A 1029 -7.68 -43.77 -6.16
N GLU A 1030 -7.06 -44.55 -5.27
CA GLU A 1030 -6.31 -44.03 -4.12
C GLU A 1030 -5.02 -43.31 -4.55
N SER A 1031 -4.31 -43.85 -5.54
CA SER A 1031 -3.10 -43.23 -6.10
C SER A 1031 -3.40 -41.90 -6.77
N SER A 1032 -4.46 -41.82 -7.58
CA SER A 1032 -4.87 -40.58 -8.24
C SER A 1032 -5.35 -39.52 -7.23
N ARG A 1033 -6.07 -39.92 -6.18
CA ARG A 1033 -6.46 -39.03 -5.06
C ARG A 1033 -5.25 -38.46 -4.33
N MET A 1034 -4.25 -39.29 -4.02
CA MET A 1034 -3.02 -38.84 -3.37
C MET A 1034 -2.19 -37.90 -4.25
N GLN A 1035 -2.08 -38.20 -5.54
CA GLN A 1035 -1.37 -37.36 -6.50
C GLN A 1035 -2.03 -35.98 -6.62
N PHE A 1036 -3.36 -35.92 -6.72
CA PHE A 1036 -4.13 -34.69 -6.73
C PHE A 1036 -3.92 -33.86 -5.45
N ALA A 1037 -4.11 -34.47 -4.29
CA ALA A 1037 -3.93 -33.80 -3.00
C ALA A 1037 -2.51 -33.21 -2.87
N GLY A 1038 -1.50 -33.97 -3.28
CA GLY A 1038 -0.11 -33.52 -3.26
C GLY A 1038 0.18 -32.32 -4.19
N VAL A 1039 -0.54 -32.17 -5.30
CA VAL A 1039 -0.42 -31.00 -6.19
C VAL A 1039 -1.10 -29.78 -5.56
N VAL A 1040 -2.31 -29.92 -5.03
CA VAL A 1040 -3.03 -28.84 -4.32
C VAL A 1040 -2.22 -28.35 -3.10
N ASP A 1041 -1.61 -29.27 -2.35
CA ASP A 1041 -0.74 -28.91 -1.22
C ASP A 1041 0.53 -28.17 -1.67
N ARG A 1042 1.04 -28.44 -2.88
CA ARG A 1042 2.12 -27.62 -3.47
C ARG A 1042 1.60 -26.22 -3.84
N MET A 1043 0.44 -26.13 -4.50
CA MET A 1043 -0.17 -24.85 -4.86
C MET A 1043 -0.37 -23.94 -3.64
N ARG A 1044 -0.97 -24.47 -2.56
CA ARG A 1044 -1.18 -23.72 -1.30
C ARG A 1044 0.12 -23.33 -0.62
N ARG A 1045 1.12 -24.23 -0.59
CA ARG A 1045 2.45 -23.87 -0.06
C ARG A 1045 3.06 -22.70 -0.80
N ARG A 1046 2.96 -22.65 -2.13
CA ARG A 1046 3.47 -21.52 -2.91
C ARG A 1046 2.72 -20.22 -2.65
N LEU A 1047 1.42 -20.28 -2.38
CA LEU A 1047 0.66 -19.10 -1.93
C LEU A 1047 1.09 -18.64 -0.53
N GLY A 1048 1.36 -19.57 0.39
CA GLY A 1048 1.92 -19.26 1.71
C GLY A 1048 3.33 -18.65 1.65
N ASP A 1049 4.19 -19.19 0.77
CA ASP A 1049 5.51 -18.60 0.48
C ASP A 1049 5.36 -17.16 -0.05
N ALA A 1050 4.40 -16.93 -0.95
CA ALA A 1050 4.11 -15.61 -1.51
C ALA A 1050 3.57 -14.62 -0.46
N GLN A 1051 2.68 -15.06 0.44
CA GLN A 1051 2.17 -14.25 1.56
C GLN A 1051 3.29 -13.84 2.51
N THR A 1052 4.26 -14.72 2.75
CA THR A 1052 5.41 -14.44 3.62
C THR A 1052 6.39 -13.45 2.97
N ALA A 1053 6.50 -13.51 1.64
CA ALA A 1053 7.45 -12.69 0.88
C ALA A 1053 7.01 -11.23 0.69
N SER A 1054 5.73 -10.89 0.87
CA SER A 1054 5.20 -9.54 0.62
C SER A 1054 4.40 -9.00 1.81
N SER A 1055 4.59 -7.72 2.10
CA SER A 1055 3.76 -6.96 3.05
C SER A 1055 2.80 -6.00 2.37
N ASP A 1056 2.73 -6.00 1.03
CA ASP A 1056 1.86 -5.11 0.26
C ASP A 1056 0.39 -5.60 0.36
N PRO A 1057 -0.53 -4.80 0.94
CA PRO A 1057 -1.93 -5.20 1.11
C PRO A 1057 -2.62 -5.58 -0.20
N TYR A 1058 -2.28 -4.91 -1.30
CA TYR A 1058 -2.86 -5.18 -2.61
C TYR A 1058 -2.41 -6.55 -3.16
N VAL A 1059 -1.13 -6.87 -3.01
CA VAL A 1059 -0.57 -8.18 -3.36
C VAL A 1059 -1.20 -9.28 -2.51
N LEU A 1060 -1.36 -9.04 -1.20
CA LEU A 1060 -1.96 -10.01 -0.27
C LEU A 1060 -3.43 -10.30 -0.59
N GLU A 1061 -4.21 -9.28 -0.99
CA GLU A 1061 -5.60 -9.47 -1.45
C GLU A 1061 -5.67 -10.42 -2.65
N LYS A 1062 -4.79 -10.23 -3.65
CA LYS A 1062 -4.74 -11.09 -4.84
C LYS A 1062 -4.34 -12.52 -4.51
N ILE A 1063 -3.37 -12.70 -3.61
CA ILE A 1063 -2.95 -14.03 -3.16
C ILE A 1063 -4.11 -14.73 -2.41
N ALA A 1064 -4.89 -13.98 -1.62
CA ALA A 1064 -6.06 -14.53 -0.93
C ALA A 1064 -7.14 -15.00 -1.90
N ILE A 1065 -7.39 -14.28 -2.99
CA ILE A 1065 -8.33 -14.73 -4.05
C ILE A 1065 -7.87 -16.07 -4.65
N LEU A 1066 -6.57 -16.19 -4.98
CA LEU A 1066 -6.02 -17.43 -5.55
C LEU A 1066 -6.01 -18.60 -4.54
N ASP A 1067 -5.91 -18.32 -3.25
CA ASP A 1067 -6.05 -19.34 -2.20
C ASP A 1067 -7.48 -19.87 -2.11
N GLN A 1068 -8.47 -18.97 -2.16
CA GLN A 1068 -9.89 -19.36 -2.21
C GLN A 1068 -10.23 -20.15 -3.49
N ASP A 1069 -9.58 -19.84 -4.61
CA ASP A 1069 -9.72 -20.60 -5.86
C ASP A 1069 -9.07 -21.99 -5.77
N ALA A 1070 -7.88 -22.10 -5.17
CA ALA A 1070 -7.26 -23.39 -4.88
C ALA A 1070 -8.14 -24.26 -3.98
N ASP A 1071 -8.83 -23.66 -3.01
CA ASP A 1071 -9.85 -24.29 -2.20
C ASP A 1071 -11.05 -24.78 -3.03
N LEU A 1072 -11.55 -23.94 -3.95
CA LEU A 1072 -12.64 -24.30 -4.86
C LEU A 1072 -12.27 -25.47 -5.77
N MET A 1073 -11.06 -25.46 -6.35
CA MET A 1073 -10.53 -26.58 -7.12
C MET A 1073 -10.50 -27.87 -6.28
N ALA A 1074 -9.95 -27.81 -5.06
CA ALA A 1074 -9.91 -28.95 -4.17
C ALA A 1074 -11.30 -29.55 -3.89
N MET A 1075 -12.32 -28.69 -3.73
CA MET A 1075 -13.70 -29.12 -3.52
C MET A 1075 -14.32 -29.76 -4.75
N ILE A 1076 -14.17 -29.15 -5.92
CA ILE A 1076 -14.68 -29.66 -7.20
C ILE A 1076 -14.12 -31.06 -7.47
N TYR A 1077 -12.81 -31.21 -7.41
CA TYR A 1077 -12.16 -32.49 -7.62
C TYR A 1077 -12.50 -33.50 -6.52
N GLY A 1078 -12.68 -33.05 -5.27
CA GLY A 1078 -13.20 -33.88 -4.19
C GLY A 1078 -14.58 -34.47 -4.52
N ILE A 1079 -15.49 -33.67 -5.07
CA ILE A 1079 -16.83 -34.13 -5.50
C ILE A 1079 -16.71 -35.11 -6.67
N LEU A 1080 -15.89 -34.81 -7.67
CA LEU A 1080 -15.67 -35.68 -8.83
C LEU A 1080 -15.10 -37.05 -8.40
N SER A 1081 -14.14 -37.04 -7.47
CA SER A 1081 -13.55 -38.22 -6.87
C SER A 1081 -14.56 -39.01 -6.03
N GLU A 1082 -15.34 -38.33 -5.18
CA GLU A 1082 -16.43 -38.97 -4.44
C GLU A 1082 -17.62 -39.36 -5.32
N ALA A 1083 -17.68 -38.99 -6.60
CA ALA A 1083 -18.66 -39.49 -7.55
C ALA A 1083 -18.13 -40.66 -8.41
N ALA A 1084 -16.81 -40.83 -8.47
CA ALA A 1084 -16.15 -41.88 -9.23
C ALA A 1084 -16.51 -43.30 -8.74
N GLY A 1085 -16.94 -44.18 -9.65
CA GLY A 1085 -17.23 -45.58 -9.35
C GLY A 1085 -18.72 -45.94 -9.42
N TYR A 1086 -19.07 -46.78 -10.41
CA TYR A 1086 -20.43 -47.27 -10.64
C TYR A 1086 -20.64 -48.59 -9.88
N LYS A 1087 -21.32 -48.54 -8.73
CA LYS A 1087 -22.13 -49.62 -8.14
C LYS A 1087 -23.03 -49.02 -7.07
N VAL A 1088 -24.30 -49.41 -7.09
CA VAL A 1088 -25.46 -48.80 -6.43
C VAL A 1088 -25.50 -49.13 -4.94
N ASP A 1089 -24.38 -48.99 -4.24
CA ASP A 1089 -24.37 -49.08 -2.78
C ASP A 1089 -23.35 -48.10 -2.20
N LYS A 1090 -23.85 -46.90 -1.87
CA LYS A 1090 -23.06 -45.79 -1.36
C LYS A 1090 -23.40 -45.61 0.12
N ASN A 1091 -22.50 -46.11 0.97
CA ASN A 1091 -22.55 -45.97 2.43
C ASN A 1091 -22.71 -44.49 2.85
N ASP A 1092 -23.42 -44.23 3.94
CA ASP A 1092 -23.77 -42.91 4.46
C ASP A 1092 -22.55 -41.98 4.62
N ALA A 1093 -21.39 -42.53 4.97
CA ALA A 1093 -20.14 -41.75 5.07
C ALA A 1093 -19.75 -41.03 3.76
N ARG A 1094 -20.05 -41.61 2.59
CA ARG A 1094 -19.78 -40.99 1.28
C ARG A 1094 -20.78 -39.88 0.96
N LYS A 1095 -22.05 -40.10 1.32
CA LYS A 1095 -23.11 -39.10 1.19
C LYS A 1095 -22.80 -37.88 2.06
N ASP A 1096 -22.35 -38.10 3.30
CA ASP A 1096 -21.97 -37.03 4.22
C ASP A 1096 -20.80 -36.20 3.72
N ARG A 1097 -19.77 -36.83 3.13
CA ARG A 1097 -18.66 -36.10 2.50
C ARG A 1097 -19.12 -35.22 1.33
N ILE A 1098 -20.00 -35.72 0.47
CA ILE A 1098 -20.55 -34.89 -0.62
C ILE A 1098 -21.41 -33.75 -0.09
N ARG A 1099 -22.24 -33.98 0.93
CA ARG A 1099 -23.01 -32.90 1.57
C ARG A 1099 -22.09 -31.81 2.12
N ALA A 1100 -21.01 -32.21 2.80
CA ALA A 1100 -20.03 -31.28 3.34
C ALA A 1100 -19.30 -30.49 2.24
N LEU A 1101 -18.90 -31.15 1.15
CA LEU A 1101 -18.26 -30.49 0.01
C LEU A 1101 -19.23 -29.52 -0.69
N MET A 1102 -20.47 -29.92 -0.94
CA MET A 1102 -21.48 -29.06 -1.55
C MET A 1102 -21.81 -27.84 -0.69
N ALA A 1103 -21.88 -28.01 0.64
CA ALA A 1103 -22.07 -26.90 1.57
C ALA A 1103 -20.89 -25.91 1.52
N ARG A 1104 -19.65 -26.41 1.46
CA ARG A 1104 -18.45 -25.57 1.35
C ARG A 1104 -18.34 -24.87 -0.01
N VAL A 1105 -18.72 -25.51 -1.12
CA VAL A 1105 -18.82 -24.85 -2.43
C VAL A 1105 -19.86 -23.72 -2.38
N GLY A 1106 -20.99 -23.94 -1.70
CA GLY A 1106 -22.00 -22.90 -1.48
C GLY A 1106 -21.51 -21.71 -0.65
N ALA A 1107 -20.57 -21.92 0.27
CA ALA A 1107 -20.03 -20.89 1.16
C ALA A 1107 -18.75 -20.22 0.63
N ASN A 1108 -18.23 -20.61 -0.53
CA ASN A 1108 -16.99 -20.06 -1.08
C ASN A 1108 -17.26 -18.82 -1.95
N ASP A 1109 -16.73 -17.67 -1.54
CA ASP A 1109 -16.98 -16.35 -2.14
C ASP A 1109 -15.96 -15.92 -3.22
N VAL A 1110 -15.04 -16.80 -3.65
CA VAL A 1110 -14.07 -16.47 -4.73
C VAL A 1110 -14.76 -16.13 -6.04
N VAL A 1111 -15.93 -16.72 -6.22
CA VAL A 1111 -16.85 -16.45 -7.32
C VAL A 1111 -17.87 -15.43 -6.82
N VAL A 1112 -17.59 -14.16 -7.08
CA VAL A 1112 -18.30 -12.99 -6.53
C VAL A 1112 -19.78 -12.88 -6.97
N LYS A 1113 -20.21 -13.66 -7.98
CA LYS A 1113 -21.61 -13.70 -8.44
C LYS A 1113 -22.28 -15.04 -8.15
N GLU A 1114 -23.44 -14.97 -7.51
CA GLU A 1114 -24.32 -16.12 -7.23
C GLU A 1114 -24.64 -16.94 -8.50
N ASP A 1115 -24.85 -16.28 -9.65
CA ASP A 1115 -25.14 -16.94 -10.93
C ASP A 1115 -24.00 -17.86 -11.41
N VAL A 1116 -22.75 -17.48 -11.13
CA VAL A 1116 -21.57 -18.22 -11.56
C VAL A 1116 -21.33 -19.41 -10.64
N ARG A 1117 -21.50 -19.22 -9.33
CA ARG A 1117 -21.52 -20.32 -8.34
C ARG A 1117 -22.61 -21.33 -8.72
N CYS A 1118 -23.78 -20.85 -9.15
CA CYS A 1118 -24.85 -21.68 -9.68
C CYS A 1118 -24.43 -22.48 -10.93
N ASN A 1119 -23.63 -21.93 -11.83
CA ASN A 1119 -23.16 -22.65 -13.02
C ASN A 1119 -22.16 -23.77 -12.69
N ILE A 1120 -21.27 -23.53 -11.72
CA ILE A 1120 -20.37 -24.58 -11.20
C ILE A 1120 -21.21 -25.68 -10.52
N LEU A 1121 -22.13 -25.29 -9.64
CA LEU A 1121 -23.04 -26.23 -8.95
C LEU A 1121 -23.86 -27.06 -9.94
N LYS A 1122 -24.48 -26.42 -10.95
CA LYS A 1122 -25.23 -27.10 -12.03
C LYS A 1122 -24.37 -28.11 -12.77
N SER A 1123 -23.12 -27.78 -13.05
CA SER A 1123 -22.19 -28.67 -13.74
C SER A 1123 -21.82 -29.91 -12.90
N LEU A 1124 -21.89 -29.79 -11.57
CA LEU A 1124 -21.64 -30.89 -10.62
C LEU A 1124 -22.88 -31.73 -10.31
N LEU A 1125 -24.09 -31.22 -10.55
CA LEU A 1125 -25.36 -31.92 -10.22
C LEU A 1125 -25.45 -33.36 -10.74
N PRO A 1126 -25.02 -33.70 -11.99
CA PRO A 1126 -25.07 -35.09 -12.45
C PRO A 1126 -24.24 -36.04 -11.57
N HIS A 1127 -23.10 -35.57 -11.06
CA HIS A 1127 -22.20 -36.34 -10.19
C HIS A 1127 -22.77 -36.49 -8.79
N VAL A 1128 -23.30 -35.40 -8.23
CA VAL A 1128 -23.97 -35.38 -6.93
C VAL A 1128 -25.20 -36.30 -6.94
N SER A 1129 -26.02 -36.22 -7.99
CA SER A 1129 -27.20 -37.07 -8.20
C SER A 1129 -26.85 -38.55 -8.25
N SER A 1130 -25.70 -38.91 -8.82
CA SER A 1130 -25.23 -40.30 -8.81
C SER A 1130 -25.00 -40.85 -7.39
N VAL A 1131 -24.74 -39.99 -6.40
CA VAL A 1131 -24.38 -40.36 -5.01
C VAL A 1131 -25.54 -40.18 -4.03
N LEU A 1132 -26.20 -39.02 -4.07
CA LEU A 1132 -27.29 -38.66 -3.16
C LEU A 1132 -28.67 -39.04 -3.70
N GLY A 1133 -28.78 -39.39 -4.99
CA GLY A 1133 -30.06 -39.55 -5.69
C GLY A 1133 -30.60 -38.23 -6.23
N SER A 1134 -31.54 -38.32 -7.19
CA SER A 1134 -32.11 -37.16 -7.89
C SER A 1134 -32.82 -36.17 -6.97
N ASP A 1135 -33.58 -36.67 -6.00
CA ASP A 1135 -34.46 -35.85 -5.16
C ASP A 1135 -33.67 -34.98 -4.16
N GLU A 1136 -32.57 -35.52 -3.64
CA GLU A 1136 -31.67 -34.77 -2.76
C GLU A 1136 -30.77 -33.83 -3.57
N ALA A 1137 -30.26 -34.27 -4.73
CA ALA A 1137 -29.46 -33.41 -5.62
C ALA A 1137 -30.23 -32.16 -6.10
N ALA A 1138 -31.53 -32.29 -6.35
CA ALA A 1138 -32.41 -31.17 -6.72
C ALA A 1138 -32.48 -30.05 -5.65
N ARG A 1139 -32.08 -30.33 -4.39
CA ARG A 1139 -32.00 -29.29 -3.34
C ARG A 1139 -30.85 -28.32 -3.57
N TYR A 1140 -29.81 -28.75 -4.28
CA TYR A 1140 -28.65 -27.93 -4.63
C TYR A 1140 -28.83 -27.18 -5.96
N ASP A 1141 -29.95 -27.41 -6.67
CA ASP A 1141 -30.31 -26.75 -7.93
C ASP A 1141 -31.08 -25.42 -7.71
N ARG A 1142 -31.38 -25.06 -6.45
CA ARG A 1142 -32.26 -23.92 -6.12
C ARG A 1142 -31.56 -22.56 -6.17
N VAL A 1143 -31.25 -22.06 -7.37
CA VAL A 1143 -31.52 -20.66 -7.82
C VAL A 1143 -31.72 -20.67 -9.34
N ALA A 1144 -32.97 -20.82 -9.75
CA ALA A 1144 -33.51 -20.34 -11.02
C ALA A 1144 -34.44 -19.15 -10.72
N ILE A 1145 -33.89 -18.11 -10.10
CA ILE A 1145 -34.52 -16.79 -10.02
C ILE A 1145 -33.43 -15.75 -10.31
N MET A 1146 -33.17 -15.52 -11.59
CA MET A 1146 -32.92 -14.16 -12.09
C MET A 1146 -33.84 -13.94 -13.30
N PRO A 1147 -34.45 -12.74 -13.44
CA PRO A 1147 -35.28 -12.42 -14.58
C PRO A 1147 -34.42 -12.32 -15.85
N PRO A 1148 -35.01 -12.55 -17.03
CA PRO A 1148 -34.36 -12.20 -18.29
C PRO A 1148 -34.29 -10.68 -18.38
N GLU A 1149 -33.09 -10.11 -18.28
CA GLU A 1149 -32.80 -8.74 -18.73
C GLU A 1149 -31.56 -8.70 -19.62
#